data_AF-A0A249PDN7-F1
#
_entry.id   AF-A0A249PDN7-F1
#
_cell.length_a   1.000
_cell.length_b   1.000
_cell.length_c   1.000
_cell.angle_alpha   90.00
_cell.angle_beta   90.00
_cell.angle_gamma   90.00
#
_symmetry.space_group_name_H-M   'P 1'
#
loop_
_entity.id
_entity.type
_entity.pdbx_description
1 polymer ?
#
loop_
_entity_poly.entity_id
_entity_poly.type
_entity_poly.pdbx_seq_one_letter_code
_entity_poly.pdbx_strand_id
1 'polypeptide(L)'
;MCEFCASNQLPKTFACLDAVEPSTAAGSDGQQSGGDTVAGGTGTTQTLSVGGSLSGYVNTGGDQDWYKITLTAGQTYRFTLDGSNGLDAYLTLYAANGGRLGGNDDGAGNYDSLLTFTASISGTYYLAAGGYSTSTGSYTLSAVKAAALPTYSVAQIADQLTDGYWEWSGGGARQWASANTNITFNVQGLSADRAALARIAFATWAEVSGLTFTETTGSAEIKLDDWDDGAYAVSSVSGGLIQSSSINVESGWFGGSSAIAGYTLQTFIHEIGHALGLGHGGNYNGNATYGADNHYVNDSWRTSIMSYMSQDEAGTGSFAWVLTPQMADILAIQTLYGAASTRTGNTVYGFGSNVTGRTASLYNLANFTNSDVALTIYDSGGTDSLNLSGFSVAQRIDLRPGTWSDVGGLRNNIAIYTTTTIEHAIGGSGNDRITGNGAANRIEGRNGSDTLAGGSGNDTLLGGAGNDRLDGGTGVDTAGYWDAASGVTVNLGLTTAQSVGGGRGSDTLVSIENLIGSSYADRLTGNSAANRIEGRNGNDALFGGAGNDTLLGGVGNDRLDGSTGADTAGYWDATSGVTVNLGLTTAQSVGGGRGSDTLVSIENLIGSNHADRLTGNGAANRLEGRNGNDTLAGGSGNDTLLGGVGNDRLDGGTGADTAGYWDATSGVTVNLALTTAQNVGGGRGSDTLVSIENLIGSNHADRLTGNGGNNVLNGGAGNDTLIGGAGNDTLYGGTGNDRLFGGAGSDSFLFNTAFNTSNVDVIGDFSHADDTIRLENAVFSALTTTGALSSAFFRANATGTAQDANDHIVYNTANGRLLYDADGSGSGGAIHFATLTGAPGNLAFNDFLVV
;
A
#
# COMPACT_ATOMS: atom_id res chain seq x y z
N MET A 1 8.33 6.37 -52.25
CA MET A 1 7.83 6.65 -53.62
C MET A 1 6.55 7.46 -53.48
N CYS A 2 6.70 8.79 -53.42
CA CYS A 2 6.25 9.77 -54.42
C CYS A 2 4.84 10.30 -54.06
N GLU A 3 4.61 11.39 -53.31
CA GLU A 3 5.12 12.79 -53.36
C GLU A 3 4.20 13.73 -54.19
N PHE A 4 4.05 14.96 -53.69
CA PHE A 4 3.42 16.19 -54.24
C PHE A 4 1.89 16.31 -54.24
N CYS A 5 1.24 17.42 -53.84
CA CYS A 5 1.55 18.70 -53.16
C CYS A 5 0.20 19.49 -53.20
N ALA A 6 -0.14 20.54 -52.47
CA ALA A 6 0.42 21.47 -51.49
C ALA A 6 -0.83 22.15 -50.84
N SER A 7 -0.83 22.93 -49.77
CA SER A 7 0.17 23.78 -49.16
C SER A 7 -0.31 24.23 -47.77
N ASN A 8 0.60 24.16 -46.80
CA ASN A 8 0.96 25.20 -45.81
C ASN A 8 -0.03 25.79 -44.79
N GLN A 9 0.31 25.50 -43.53
CA GLN A 9 0.64 26.43 -42.43
C GLN A 9 -0.51 26.95 -41.53
N LEU A 10 -0.52 26.40 -40.29
CA LEU A 10 -0.98 27.00 -39.01
C LEU A 10 -0.19 28.31 -38.71
N PRO A 11 -0.50 29.24 -37.74
CA PRO A 11 -1.24 29.02 -36.48
C PRO A 11 -2.05 30.21 -35.83
N LYS A 12 -2.75 29.90 -34.72
CA LYS A 12 -3.03 30.66 -33.45
C LYS A 12 -3.90 31.95 -33.36
N THR A 13 -4.87 31.82 -32.42
CA THR A 13 -5.40 32.73 -31.35
C THR A 13 -6.45 33.85 -31.59
N PHE A 14 -7.59 33.67 -30.89
CA PHE A 14 -8.56 34.59 -30.24
C PHE A 14 -8.62 36.09 -30.60
N ALA A 15 -9.81 36.59 -30.99
CA ALA A 15 -10.75 37.38 -30.14
C ALA A 15 -11.90 38.08 -30.93
N CYS A 16 -13.09 38.07 -30.31
CA CYS A 16 -14.23 39.01 -30.31
C CYS A 16 -14.87 39.60 -31.60
N LEU A 17 -16.23 39.59 -31.56
CA LEU A 17 -17.25 40.55 -32.07
C LEU A 17 -16.90 41.37 -33.34
N ASP A 18 -17.72 41.45 -34.39
CA ASP A 18 -19.15 41.81 -34.36
C ASP A 18 -19.84 41.56 -35.72
N ALA A 19 -21.16 41.34 -35.63
CA ALA A 19 -22.21 41.86 -36.53
C ALA A 19 -22.43 41.32 -37.97
N VAL A 20 -23.75 41.30 -38.26
CA VAL A 20 -24.49 41.35 -39.54
C VAL A 20 -24.92 40.00 -40.10
N GLU A 21 -26.21 39.64 -40.25
CA GLU A 21 -27.54 40.25 -40.02
C GLU A 21 -28.56 39.10 -40.26
N PRO A 22 -29.87 39.29 -40.02
CA PRO A 22 -30.87 38.28 -39.80
C PRO A 22 -31.49 37.77 -41.10
N SER A 23 -31.89 36.49 -41.13
CA SER A 23 -33.03 36.11 -41.97
C SER A 23 -34.30 36.33 -41.17
N THR A 24 -34.87 37.50 -41.36
CA THR A 24 -36.27 37.80 -41.08
C THR A 24 -37.16 36.81 -41.83
N ALA A 25 -37.74 35.87 -41.10
CA ALA A 25 -39.04 35.31 -41.44
C ALA A 25 -39.90 35.37 -40.19
N ALA A 26 -40.30 36.59 -39.83
CA ALA A 26 -41.50 36.80 -39.05
C ALA A 26 -42.68 36.25 -39.88
N GLY A 27 -43.10 35.02 -39.58
CA GLY A 27 -44.45 34.59 -39.85
C GLY A 27 -45.34 35.27 -38.82
N SER A 28 -45.83 36.47 -39.15
CA SER A 28 -46.89 37.12 -38.39
C SER A 28 -48.12 36.21 -38.36
N ASP A 29 -48.56 35.93 -37.14
CA ASP A 29 -49.92 35.57 -36.74
C ASP A 29 -50.98 36.09 -37.72
N GLY A 30 -51.65 35.15 -38.38
CA GLY A 30 -52.95 35.38 -38.96
C GLY A 30 -53.96 34.62 -38.12
N GLN A 31 -54.67 35.33 -37.25
CA GLN A 31 -55.78 34.83 -36.45
C GLN A 31 -56.62 33.80 -37.24
N GLN A 32 -56.49 32.52 -36.91
CA GLN A 32 -57.50 31.51 -37.23
C GLN A 32 -58.19 31.09 -35.95
N SER A 33 -59.51 31.21 -36.00
CA SER A 33 -60.43 30.86 -34.94
C SER A 33 -60.67 29.35 -34.97
N GLY A 34 -60.27 28.67 -33.89
CA GLY A 34 -60.71 27.32 -33.53
C GLY A 34 -59.93 26.17 -34.16
N GLY A 35 -58.91 25.68 -33.46
CA GLY A 35 -58.20 24.43 -33.74
C GLY A 35 -56.67 24.54 -33.56
N ASP A 36 -56.01 23.39 -33.38
CA ASP A 36 -54.55 23.27 -33.19
C ASP A 36 -53.78 24.12 -34.19
N THR A 37 -52.87 24.99 -33.71
CA THR A 37 -52.03 25.84 -34.57
C THR A 37 -51.01 25.01 -35.35
N VAL A 38 -50.66 23.83 -34.83
CA VAL A 38 -50.02 22.72 -35.55
C VAL A 38 -50.83 21.44 -35.36
N ALA A 39 -51.58 21.03 -36.40
CA ALA A 39 -52.49 19.87 -36.37
C ALA A 39 -51.90 18.63 -35.67
N GLY A 40 -52.58 18.16 -34.62
CA GLY A 40 -52.14 17.06 -33.78
C GLY A 40 -52.08 15.70 -34.47
N GLY A 41 -50.99 14.96 -34.22
CA GLY A 41 -50.81 13.55 -34.60
C GLY A 41 -49.52 13.24 -35.36
N THR A 42 -49.29 11.96 -35.66
CA THR A 42 -48.06 11.47 -36.32
C THR A 42 -47.86 11.98 -37.75
N GLY A 43 -48.85 12.70 -38.31
CA GLY A 43 -48.79 13.37 -39.60
C GLY A 43 -48.15 14.76 -39.58
N THR A 44 -47.79 15.31 -38.40
CA THR A 44 -47.17 16.64 -38.31
C THR A 44 -45.85 16.72 -39.10
N THR A 45 -45.67 17.81 -39.85
CA THR A 45 -44.47 18.09 -40.64
C THR A 45 -43.53 19.10 -39.96
N GLN A 46 -43.99 19.77 -38.89
CA GLN A 46 -43.19 20.75 -38.16
C GLN A 46 -42.11 20.03 -37.35
N THR A 47 -40.86 20.47 -37.44
CA THR A 47 -39.73 19.77 -36.82
C THR A 47 -39.01 20.61 -35.78
N LEU A 48 -38.69 20.00 -34.63
CA LEU A 48 -37.72 20.50 -33.67
C LEU A 48 -36.39 19.75 -33.85
N SER A 49 -35.30 20.48 -34.00
CA SER A 49 -33.96 19.89 -34.04
C SER A 49 -33.39 19.78 -32.63
N VAL A 50 -32.66 18.70 -32.35
CA VAL A 50 -31.86 18.57 -31.12
C VAL A 50 -30.79 19.67 -31.11
N GLY A 51 -30.74 20.45 -30.03
CA GLY A 51 -29.92 21.65 -29.88
C GLY A 51 -30.62 22.93 -30.31
N GLY A 52 -31.87 22.85 -30.81
CA GLY A 52 -32.67 23.99 -31.22
C GLY A 52 -33.80 24.32 -30.25
N SER A 53 -34.42 25.48 -30.48
CA SER A 53 -35.67 25.90 -29.85
C SER A 53 -36.63 26.48 -30.89
N LEU A 54 -37.91 26.52 -30.55
CA LEU A 54 -38.95 27.17 -31.31
C LEU A 54 -39.95 27.82 -30.34
N SER A 55 -40.67 28.84 -30.81
CA SER A 55 -41.71 29.50 -30.03
C SER A 55 -43.07 29.33 -30.68
N GLY A 56 -44.11 29.24 -29.86
CA GLY A 56 -45.49 29.07 -30.29
C GLY A 56 -46.47 29.72 -29.34
N TYR A 57 -47.76 29.49 -29.58
CA TYR A 57 -48.84 30.07 -28.79
C TYR A 57 -49.98 29.07 -28.68
N VAL A 58 -50.43 28.79 -27.46
CA VAL A 58 -51.64 28.00 -27.18
C VAL A 58 -52.82 28.96 -27.15
N ASN A 59 -53.64 28.95 -28.20
CA ASN A 59 -54.66 29.98 -28.49
C ASN A 59 -56.05 29.61 -27.97
N THR A 60 -56.28 28.36 -27.55
CA THR A 60 -57.53 27.92 -26.94
C THR A 60 -57.26 26.86 -25.88
N GLY A 61 -58.03 26.83 -24.79
CA GLY A 61 -57.85 25.80 -23.76
C GLY A 61 -58.03 24.38 -24.35
N GLY A 62 -57.05 23.50 -24.12
CA GLY A 62 -57.01 22.14 -24.68
C GLY A 62 -56.28 21.99 -26.02
N ASP A 63 -55.77 23.08 -26.60
CA ASP A 63 -54.93 23.10 -27.79
C ASP A 63 -53.54 22.48 -27.51
N GLN A 64 -53.04 21.69 -28.47
CA GLN A 64 -51.70 21.08 -28.44
C GLN A 64 -51.00 21.22 -29.79
N ASP A 65 -49.84 21.87 -29.79
CA ASP A 65 -49.00 22.00 -30.97
C ASP A 65 -47.99 20.84 -31.06
N TRP A 66 -48.04 20.08 -32.16
CA TRP A 66 -47.21 18.88 -32.34
C TRP A 66 -45.95 19.11 -33.17
N TYR A 67 -44.80 18.75 -32.62
CA TYR A 67 -43.48 18.86 -33.25
C TYR A 67 -42.83 17.49 -33.40
N LYS A 68 -42.40 17.18 -34.63
CA LYS A 68 -41.59 16.01 -34.96
C LYS A 68 -40.14 16.23 -34.51
N ILE A 69 -39.54 15.22 -33.89
CA ILE A 69 -38.12 15.23 -33.49
C ILE A 69 -37.46 13.87 -33.80
N THR A 70 -36.18 13.90 -34.21
CA THR A 70 -35.40 12.67 -34.45
C THR A 70 -34.43 12.45 -33.29
N LEU A 71 -34.55 11.30 -32.63
CA LEU A 71 -33.73 10.92 -31.47
C LEU A 71 -32.84 9.72 -31.82
N THR A 72 -31.69 9.61 -31.16
CA THR A 72 -30.72 8.52 -31.32
C THR A 72 -30.84 7.55 -30.15
N ALA A 73 -30.85 6.24 -30.42
CA ALA A 73 -30.85 5.20 -29.40
C ALA A 73 -29.71 5.38 -28.38
N GLY A 74 -30.00 5.17 -27.10
CA GLY A 74 -29.04 5.31 -26.01
C GLY A 74 -28.73 6.75 -25.59
N GLN A 75 -29.20 7.76 -26.33
CA GLN A 75 -29.03 9.15 -25.96
C GLN A 75 -30.19 9.65 -25.11
N THR A 76 -29.85 10.31 -24.00
CA THR A 76 -30.81 11.03 -23.16
C THR A 76 -30.98 12.46 -23.68
N TYR A 77 -32.23 12.91 -23.75
CA TYR A 77 -32.61 14.23 -24.18
C TYR A 77 -33.41 14.92 -23.08
N ARG A 78 -33.27 16.23 -23.02
CA ARG A 78 -34.08 17.11 -22.17
C ARG A 78 -34.92 17.99 -23.07
N PHE A 79 -36.22 17.99 -22.84
CA PHE A 79 -37.19 18.82 -23.53
C PHE A 79 -37.76 19.81 -22.53
N THR A 80 -37.68 21.10 -22.84
CA THR A 80 -38.19 22.16 -21.96
C THR A 80 -39.25 22.94 -22.70
N LEU A 81 -40.39 23.14 -22.06
CA LEU A 81 -41.48 23.98 -22.53
C LEU A 81 -41.64 25.15 -21.57
N ASP A 82 -41.07 26.30 -21.91
CA ASP A 82 -41.12 27.50 -21.08
C ASP A 82 -42.40 28.28 -21.39
N GLY A 83 -43.31 28.37 -20.43
CA GLY A 83 -44.59 29.04 -20.52
C GLY A 83 -44.51 30.52 -20.21
N SER A 84 -45.22 31.35 -20.98
CA SER A 84 -45.27 32.80 -20.76
C SER A 84 -46.64 33.36 -21.15
N ASN A 85 -46.93 34.60 -20.75
CA ASN A 85 -48.22 35.26 -20.98
C ASN A 85 -49.44 34.47 -20.44
N GLY A 86 -49.28 33.82 -19.27
CA GLY A 86 -50.37 33.11 -18.58
C GLY A 86 -50.53 31.64 -18.96
N LEU A 87 -49.60 31.08 -19.75
CA LEU A 87 -49.56 29.65 -20.01
C LEU A 87 -49.03 28.89 -18.79
N ASP A 88 -49.78 27.87 -18.38
CA ASP A 88 -49.35 26.83 -17.46
C ASP A 88 -48.93 25.63 -18.31
N ALA A 89 -47.62 25.43 -18.52
CA ALA A 89 -47.10 24.62 -19.61
C ALA A 89 -47.29 23.11 -19.38
N TYR A 90 -47.80 22.39 -20.38
CA TYR A 90 -47.89 20.93 -20.38
C TYR A 90 -47.21 20.32 -21.61
N LEU A 91 -46.14 19.56 -21.40
CA LEU A 91 -45.38 18.90 -22.47
C LEU A 91 -45.67 17.40 -22.48
N THR A 92 -45.98 16.84 -23.64
CA THR A 92 -46.14 15.39 -23.81
C THR A 92 -45.22 14.85 -24.91
N LEU A 93 -44.64 13.67 -24.70
CA LEU A 93 -43.83 12.94 -25.68
C LEU A 93 -44.57 11.69 -26.17
N TYR A 94 -44.48 11.44 -27.46
CA TYR A 94 -45.09 10.31 -28.16
C TYR A 94 -44.06 9.55 -29.01
N ALA A 95 -44.28 8.24 -29.12
CA ALA A 95 -43.52 7.35 -29.99
C ALA A 95 -43.89 7.55 -31.47
N ALA A 96 -43.10 6.94 -32.37
CA ALA A 96 -43.33 6.97 -33.81
C ALA A 96 -44.75 6.52 -34.24
N ASN A 97 -45.38 5.64 -33.45
CA ASN A 97 -46.73 5.11 -33.71
C ASN A 97 -47.85 5.94 -33.05
N GLY A 98 -47.52 7.07 -32.41
CA GLY A 98 -48.48 7.93 -31.71
C GLY A 98 -48.83 7.49 -30.28
N GLY A 99 -48.24 6.41 -29.77
CA GLY A 99 -48.39 6.01 -28.37
C GLY A 99 -47.71 7.00 -27.44
N ARG A 100 -48.41 7.45 -26.39
CA ARG A 100 -47.86 8.37 -25.37
C ARG A 100 -46.74 7.67 -24.59
N LEU A 101 -45.57 8.30 -24.53
CA LEU A 101 -44.38 7.81 -23.81
C LEU A 101 -44.20 8.48 -22.44
N GLY A 102 -44.65 9.72 -22.30
CA GLY A 102 -44.57 10.47 -21.05
C GLY A 102 -45.07 11.89 -21.23
N GLY A 103 -45.25 12.63 -20.14
CA GLY A 103 -45.57 14.05 -20.18
C GLY A 103 -45.48 14.68 -18.80
N ASN A 104 -45.30 15.98 -18.76
CA ASN A 104 -45.07 16.76 -17.55
C ASN A 104 -45.79 18.13 -17.63
N ASP A 105 -46.35 18.60 -16.52
CA ASP A 105 -46.95 19.92 -16.30
C ASP A 105 -46.14 20.80 -15.35
N ASP A 106 -45.09 20.30 -14.69
CA ASP A 106 -44.30 21.09 -13.73
C ASP A 106 -42.77 20.97 -13.91
N GLY A 107 -42.15 22.09 -14.25
CA GLY A 107 -40.72 22.33 -14.21
C GLY A 107 -40.31 22.97 -12.88
N ALA A 108 -39.00 23.02 -12.61
CA ALA A 108 -38.45 23.54 -11.37
C ALA A 108 -38.82 25.03 -11.12
N GLY A 109 -39.94 25.27 -10.43
CA GLY A 109 -40.24 26.51 -9.70
C GLY A 109 -40.96 27.64 -10.45
N ASN A 110 -41.30 27.49 -11.73
CA ASN A 110 -42.16 28.40 -12.51
C ASN A 110 -43.05 27.54 -13.44
N TYR A 111 -44.15 28.09 -13.96
CA TYR A 111 -45.20 27.47 -14.81
C TYR A 111 -44.70 26.87 -16.17
N ASP A 112 -43.46 26.41 -16.21
CA ASP A 112 -42.76 25.74 -17.31
C ASP A 112 -42.87 24.22 -17.13
N SER A 113 -42.58 23.44 -18.17
CA SER A 113 -42.58 21.97 -18.09
C SER A 113 -41.24 21.39 -18.57
N LEU A 114 -40.76 20.34 -17.91
CA LEU A 114 -39.49 19.69 -18.21
C LEU A 114 -39.63 18.17 -18.38
N LEU A 115 -39.20 17.61 -19.51
CA LEU A 115 -39.23 16.17 -19.74
C LEU A 115 -37.84 15.64 -20.12
N THR A 116 -37.36 14.63 -19.39
CA THR A 116 -36.12 13.91 -19.72
C THR A 116 -36.47 12.53 -20.29
N PHE A 117 -35.84 12.14 -21.40
CA PHE A 117 -36.12 10.86 -22.07
C PHE A 117 -34.88 10.25 -22.73
N THR A 118 -34.60 8.99 -22.43
CA THR A 118 -33.59 8.19 -23.13
C THR A 118 -34.26 7.39 -24.24
N ALA A 119 -33.90 7.68 -25.49
CA ALA A 119 -34.47 6.96 -26.63
C ALA A 119 -33.96 5.51 -26.64
N SER A 120 -34.88 4.54 -26.58
CA SER A 120 -34.54 3.11 -26.68
C SER A 120 -34.28 2.68 -28.13
N ILE A 121 -34.84 3.40 -29.10
CA ILE A 121 -34.63 3.19 -30.54
C ILE A 121 -34.34 4.51 -31.25
N SER A 122 -33.42 4.48 -32.22
CA SER A 122 -33.17 5.62 -33.10
C SER A 122 -34.35 5.81 -34.03
N GLY A 123 -34.91 7.00 -34.10
CA GLY A 123 -36.08 7.23 -34.95
C GLY A 123 -36.82 8.53 -34.69
N THR A 124 -37.99 8.62 -35.29
CA THR A 124 -38.90 9.77 -35.13
C THR A 124 -39.75 9.62 -33.86
N TYR A 125 -39.85 10.71 -33.13
CA TYR A 125 -40.72 10.92 -31.98
C TYR A 125 -41.50 12.23 -32.17
N TYR A 126 -42.50 12.46 -31.33
CA TYR A 126 -43.33 13.67 -31.41
C TYR A 126 -43.49 14.30 -30.03
N LEU A 127 -43.38 15.61 -29.96
CA LEU A 127 -43.62 16.42 -28.76
C LEU A 127 -44.92 17.21 -28.97
N ALA A 128 -45.80 17.21 -28.00
CA ALA A 128 -46.98 18.07 -27.97
C ALA A 128 -46.78 19.14 -26.90
N ALA A 129 -46.73 20.40 -27.32
CA ALA A 129 -46.70 21.57 -26.45
C ALA A 129 -48.13 22.08 -26.25
N GLY A 130 -48.60 22.11 -25.00
CA GLY A 130 -49.94 22.58 -24.68
C GLY A 130 -49.99 23.33 -23.36
N GLY A 131 -51.18 23.76 -22.99
CA GLY A 131 -51.49 24.28 -21.66
C GLY A 131 -52.11 23.20 -20.77
N TYR A 132 -51.77 23.18 -19.49
CA TYR A 132 -52.50 22.42 -18.50
C TYR A 132 -53.92 22.96 -18.34
N SER A 133 -54.90 22.06 -18.34
CA SER A 133 -56.33 22.39 -18.33
C SER A 133 -56.73 23.34 -19.48
N THR A 134 -57.21 24.55 -19.18
CA THR A 134 -57.64 25.54 -20.17
C THR A 134 -56.68 26.73 -20.29
N SER A 135 -55.45 26.60 -19.79
CA SER A 135 -54.47 27.69 -19.84
C SER A 135 -54.06 27.99 -21.29
N THR A 136 -53.79 29.27 -21.56
CA THR A 136 -53.44 29.78 -22.90
C THR A 136 -52.33 30.81 -22.74
N GLY A 137 -51.44 30.89 -23.72
CA GLY A 137 -50.33 31.83 -23.69
C GLY A 137 -49.21 31.42 -24.64
N SER A 138 -48.11 32.16 -24.59
CA SER A 138 -46.95 31.91 -25.45
C SER A 138 -46.03 30.87 -24.82
N TYR A 139 -45.33 30.08 -25.63
CA TYR A 139 -44.29 29.18 -25.12
C TYR A 139 -43.02 29.20 -25.95
N THR A 140 -41.93 28.71 -25.35
CA THR A 140 -40.72 28.29 -26.06
C THR A 140 -40.45 26.82 -25.78
N LEU A 141 -40.47 25.98 -26.82
CA LEU A 141 -40.11 24.57 -26.75
C LEU A 141 -38.65 24.41 -27.20
N SER A 142 -37.83 23.78 -26.37
CA SER A 142 -36.44 23.44 -26.69
C SER A 142 -36.15 21.97 -26.47
N ALA A 143 -35.18 21.45 -27.23
CA ALA A 143 -34.68 20.09 -27.08
C ALA A 143 -33.16 20.13 -27.05
N VAL A 144 -32.53 19.59 -26.01
CA VAL A 144 -31.08 19.45 -25.92
C VAL A 144 -30.70 18.01 -25.61
N LYS A 145 -29.48 17.60 -25.99
CA LYS A 145 -28.91 16.38 -25.42
C LYS A 145 -28.72 16.62 -23.92
N ALA A 146 -29.26 15.76 -23.08
CA ALA A 146 -28.89 15.79 -21.68
C ALA A 146 -27.40 15.44 -21.59
N ALA A 147 -26.65 16.16 -20.74
CA ALA A 147 -25.29 15.76 -20.44
C ALA A 147 -25.33 14.36 -19.82
N ALA A 148 -24.38 13.50 -20.20
CA ALA A 148 -24.21 12.23 -19.50
C ALA A 148 -23.94 12.53 -18.02
N LEU A 149 -24.62 11.82 -17.12
CA LEU A 149 -24.38 11.95 -15.70
C LEU A 149 -22.90 11.58 -15.41
N PRO A 150 -22.21 12.33 -14.53
CA PRO A 150 -20.83 12.00 -14.17
C PRO A 150 -20.77 10.70 -13.35
N THR A 151 -19.58 10.12 -13.27
CA THR A 151 -19.24 9.12 -12.22
C THR A 151 -18.56 9.87 -11.08
N TYR A 152 -19.08 9.74 -9.87
CA TYR A 152 -18.51 10.39 -8.69
C TYR A 152 -17.49 9.48 -8.00
N SER A 153 -16.44 10.09 -7.46
CA SER A 153 -15.54 9.42 -6.50
C SER A 153 -16.25 9.19 -5.17
N VAL A 154 -15.69 8.31 -4.32
CA VAL A 154 -16.20 8.11 -2.95
C VAL A 154 -16.26 9.42 -2.16
N ALA A 155 -15.29 10.32 -2.34
CA ALA A 155 -15.27 11.63 -1.71
C ALA A 155 -16.39 12.54 -2.21
N GLN A 156 -16.63 12.59 -3.53
CA GLN A 156 -17.73 13.39 -4.09
C GLN A 156 -19.10 12.89 -3.65
N ILE A 157 -19.27 11.57 -3.50
CA ILE A 157 -20.49 11.00 -2.93
C ILE A 157 -20.59 11.38 -1.45
N ALA A 158 -19.51 11.23 -0.67
CA ALA A 158 -19.51 11.59 0.74
C ALA A 158 -19.89 13.07 0.97
N ASP A 159 -19.29 13.98 0.20
CA ASP A 159 -19.63 15.41 0.21
C ASP A 159 -21.12 15.60 -0.13
N GLN A 160 -21.63 14.88 -1.14
CA GLN A 160 -23.05 14.93 -1.51
C GLN A 160 -23.98 14.47 -0.37
N LEU A 161 -23.58 13.45 0.38
CA LEU A 161 -24.34 12.96 1.54
C LEU A 161 -24.33 13.99 2.69
N THR A 162 -23.23 14.71 2.91
CA THR A 162 -23.17 15.73 3.97
C THR A 162 -23.80 17.06 3.59
N ASP A 163 -23.78 17.43 2.31
CA ASP A 163 -24.26 18.72 1.78
C ASP A 163 -25.76 18.75 1.43
N GLY A 164 -26.49 17.66 1.70
CA GLY A 164 -27.87 17.73 2.16
C GLY A 164 -28.99 17.77 1.13
N TYR A 165 -29.38 16.58 0.65
CA TYR A 165 -30.75 16.36 0.17
C TYR A 165 -31.58 15.68 1.25
N TRP A 166 -32.32 16.54 1.95
CA TRP A 166 -33.13 16.19 3.11
C TRP A 166 -34.61 16.53 2.93
N GLU A 167 -34.91 17.31 1.89
CA GLU A 167 -36.21 17.85 1.50
C GLU A 167 -36.20 18.07 -0.03
N TRP A 168 -37.38 18.24 -0.63
CA TRP A 168 -37.58 18.36 -2.09
C TRP A 168 -36.80 19.52 -2.76
N SER A 169 -36.33 20.50 -1.98
CA SER A 169 -35.58 21.67 -2.47
C SER A 169 -34.11 21.74 -2.03
N GLY A 170 -33.59 20.70 -1.37
CA GLY A 170 -32.26 20.72 -0.73
C GLY A 170 -32.26 21.49 0.60
N GLY A 171 -31.48 21.00 1.57
CA GLY A 171 -31.33 21.59 2.90
C GLY A 171 -29.85 21.70 3.28
N GLY A 172 -29.49 22.67 4.13
CA GLY A 172 -28.09 22.80 4.56
C GLY A 172 -27.60 21.59 5.37
N ALA A 173 -26.27 21.39 5.37
CA ALA A 173 -25.61 20.37 6.17
C ALA A 173 -26.06 20.41 7.65
N ARG A 174 -26.23 19.23 8.26
CA ARG A 174 -26.66 19.10 9.65
C ARG A 174 -25.89 17.99 10.36
N GLN A 175 -25.61 18.21 11.64
CA GLN A 175 -24.86 17.27 12.48
C GLN A 175 -25.19 17.44 13.95
N TRP A 176 -24.84 16.47 14.78
CA TRP A 176 -24.81 16.67 16.24
C TRP A 176 -23.69 17.64 16.63
N ALA A 177 -23.82 18.30 17.78
CA ALA A 177 -22.76 19.19 18.26
C ALA A 177 -21.44 18.43 18.41
N SER A 178 -20.32 19.02 17.99
CA SER A 178 -19.00 18.36 18.02
C SER A 178 -18.54 17.92 19.41
N ALA A 179 -19.06 18.54 20.47
CA ALA A 179 -18.83 18.14 21.85
C ALA A 179 -19.66 16.91 22.29
N ASN A 180 -20.68 16.51 21.51
CA ASN A 180 -21.55 15.39 21.81
C ASN A 180 -21.09 14.13 21.06
N THR A 181 -20.18 13.38 21.69
CA THR A 181 -19.65 12.12 21.14
C THR A 181 -20.37 10.87 21.66
N ASN A 182 -21.40 11.02 22.51
CA ASN A 182 -22.20 9.91 23.01
C ASN A 182 -23.69 10.21 22.87
N ILE A 183 -24.32 9.62 21.86
CA ILE A 183 -25.72 9.84 21.54
C ILE A 183 -26.57 8.76 22.22
N THR A 184 -27.58 9.20 22.96
CA THR A 184 -28.53 8.30 23.61
C THR A 184 -29.62 7.85 22.64
N PHE A 185 -29.96 6.55 22.66
CA PHE A 185 -31.03 6.01 21.83
C PHE A 185 -31.99 5.12 22.62
N ASN A 186 -33.25 5.02 22.16
CA ASN A 186 -34.27 4.19 22.79
C ASN A 186 -35.04 3.37 21.74
N VAL A 187 -35.07 2.04 21.93
CA VAL A 187 -35.75 1.05 21.06
C VAL A 187 -36.99 0.41 21.70
N GLN A 188 -37.49 0.91 22.82
CA GLN A 188 -38.67 0.37 23.50
C GLN A 188 -39.96 0.49 22.68
N GLY A 189 -39.97 1.37 21.67
CA GLY A 189 -41.08 1.48 20.71
C GLY A 189 -41.10 0.38 19.66
N LEU A 190 -40.06 -0.48 19.59
CA LEU A 190 -39.95 -1.56 18.61
C LEU A 190 -40.29 -2.92 19.21
N SER A 191 -40.79 -3.84 18.39
CA SER A 191 -40.77 -5.27 18.70
C SER A 191 -39.35 -5.80 18.98
N ALA A 192 -39.24 -6.87 19.78
CA ALA A 192 -37.95 -7.38 20.29
C ALA A 192 -36.92 -7.70 19.17
N ASP A 193 -37.37 -8.35 18.10
CA ASP A 193 -36.52 -8.72 16.96
C ASP A 193 -36.02 -7.48 16.21
N ARG A 194 -36.88 -6.48 16.02
CA ARG A 194 -36.52 -5.20 15.38
C ARG A 194 -35.58 -4.38 16.25
N ALA A 195 -35.83 -4.36 17.55
CA ALA A 195 -34.93 -3.75 18.52
C ALA A 195 -33.54 -4.42 18.48
N ALA A 196 -33.44 -5.72 18.20
CA ALA A 196 -32.15 -6.39 18.01
C ALA A 196 -31.43 -5.89 16.74
N LEU A 197 -32.13 -5.78 15.61
CA LEU A 197 -31.57 -5.25 14.36
C LEU A 197 -31.15 -3.77 14.50
N ALA A 198 -31.97 -2.93 15.14
CA ALA A 198 -31.62 -1.53 15.41
C ALA A 198 -30.34 -1.40 16.25
N ARG A 199 -30.15 -2.27 17.26
CA ARG A 199 -28.91 -2.30 18.06
C ARG A 199 -27.68 -2.70 17.25
N ILE A 200 -27.83 -3.56 16.25
CA ILE A 200 -26.76 -3.91 15.30
C ILE A 200 -26.45 -2.69 14.42
N ALA A 201 -27.48 -2.02 13.88
CA ALA A 201 -27.33 -0.84 13.04
C ALA A 201 -26.61 0.33 13.77
N PHE A 202 -26.95 0.60 15.03
CA PHE A 202 -26.19 1.56 15.84
C PHE A 202 -24.73 1.13 16.03
N ALA A 203 -24.47 -0.16 16.24
CA ALA A 203 -23.11 -0.66 16.39
C ALA A 203 -22.29 -0.50 15.10
N THR A 204 -22.88 -0.70 13.92
CA THR A 204 -22.15 -0.49 12.64
C THR A 204 -21.72 0.97 12.44
N TRP A 205 -22.52 1.95 12.90
CA TRP A 205 -22.13 3.36 12.87
C TRP A 205 -21.08 3.71 13.92
N ALA A 206 -21.16 3.10 15.11
CA ALA A 206 -20.16 3.27 16.17
C ALA A 206 -18.77 2.77 15.74
N GLU A 207 -18.73 1.69 14.96
CA GLU A 207 -17.47 1.07 14.53
C GLU A 207 -16.64 1.96 13.60
N VAL A 208 -17.28 2.89 12.89
CA VAL A 208 -16.65 3.65 11.82
C VAL A 208 -16.52 5.14 12.12
N SER A 209 -17.14 5.63 13.20
CA SER A 209 -17.19 7.05 13.55
C SER A 209 -16.71 7.31 14.98
N GLY A 210 -16.30 8.54 15.29
CA GLY A 210 -15.96 8.98 16.64
C GLY A 210 -17.14 9.04 17.62
N LEU A 211 -18.30 8.48 17.26
CA LEU A 211 -19.51 8.43 18.07
C LEU A 211 -19.60 7.14 18.87
N THR A 212 -20.18 7.26 20.06
CA THR A 212 -20.65 6.15 20.87
C THR A 212 -22.17 6.25 21.04
N PHE A 213 -22.83 5.11 21.25
CA PHE A 213 -24.28 5.05 21.40
C PHE A 213 -24.67 4.37 22.70
N THR A 214 -25.46 5.06 23.51
CA THR A 214 -25.93 4.56 24.80
C THR A 214 -27.43 4.29 24.77
N GLU A 215 -27.84 3.04 24.96
CA GLU A 215 -29.25 2.68 25.04
C GLU A 215 -29.84 3.16 26.38
N THR A 216 -30.95 3.90 26.34
CA THR A 216 -31.66 4.37 27.54
C THR A 216 -33.12 3.90 27.54
N THR A 217 -33.71 3.87 28.74
CA THR A 217 -35.16 3.68 28.90
C THR A 217 -35.83 5.04 29.10
N GLY A 218 -36.83 5.37 28.27
CA GLY A 218 -37.55 6.64 28.33
C GLY A 218 -36.99 7.73 27.41
N SER A 219 -36.46 8.83 27.97
CA SER A 219 -35.93 9.93 27.17
C SER A 219 -34.61 9.55 26.51
N ALA A 220 -34.50 9.82 25.22
CA ALA A 220 -33.31 9.62 24.41
C ALA A 220 -33.25 10.72 23.34
N GLU A 221 -32.05 11.00 22.85
CA GLU A 221 -31.81 11.91 21.73
C GLU A 221 -32.33 11.33 20.42
N ILE A 222 -32.21 10.01 20.22
CA ILE A 222 -32.80 9.27 19.10
C ILE A 222 -33.84 8.27 19.63
N LYS A 223 -35.09 8.38 19.15
CA LYS A 223 -36.16 7.43 19.51
C LYS A 223 -36.56 6.60 18.29
N LEU A 224 -36.82 5.32 18.51
CA LEU A 224 -37.24 4.39 17.47
C LEU A 224 -38.61 3.77 17.81
N ASP A 225 -39.49 3.73 16.82
CA ASP A 225 -40.81 3.08 16.88
C ASP A 225 -41.19 2.41 15.55
N ASP A 226 -42.33 1.70 15.55
CA ASP A 226 -42.88 0.96 14.40
C ASP A 226 -44.39 1.20 14.20
N TRP A 227 -44.88 2.38 14.62
CA TRP A 227 -46.31 2.68 14.71
C TRP A 227 -46.90 3.32 13.47
N ASP A 228 -46.07 3.97 12.65
CA ASP A 228 -46.52 4.65 11.44
C ASP A 228 -46.21 3.83 10.19
N ASP A 229 -46.94 4.11 9.12
CA ASP A 229 -46.73 3.49 7.82
C ASP A 229 -45.38 3.95 7.23
N GLY A 230 -44.62 2.98 6.70
CA GLY A 230 -43.36 3.24 6.01
C GLY A 230 -42.11 3.27 6.90
N ALA A 231 -41.03 3.83 6.36
CA ALA A 231 -39.76 4.03 7.07
C ALA A 231 -39.24 5.45 6.83
N TYR A 232 -38.86 6.14 7.91
CA TYR A 232 -38.37 7.51 7.83
C TYR A 232 -37.66 7.95 9.11
N ALA A 233 -36.82 8.99 9.00
CA ALA A 233 -36.21 9.69 10.12
C ALA A 233 -36.56 11.19 10.08
N VAL A 234 -36.97 11.75 11.22
CA VAL A 234 -37.25 13.19 11.38
C VAL A 234 -36.38 13.75 12.49
N SER A 235 -35.69 14.86 12.19
CA SER A 235 -34.78 15.53 13.12
C SER A 235 -35.23 16.95 13.43
N SER A 236 -35.17 17.34 14.70
CA SER A 236 -35.27 18.74 15.11
C SER A 236 -33.89 19.40 15.00
N VAL A 237 -33.79 20.48 14.23
CA VAL A 237 -32.53 21.16 13.93
C VAL A 237 -32.58 22.63 14.34
N SER A 238 -31.53 23.12 14.99
CA SER A 238 -31.35 24.52 15.33
C SER A 238 -29.95 24.99 14.91
N GLY A 239 -29.88 25.94 13.98
CA GLY A 239 -28.60 26.47 13.48
C GLY A 239 -27.69 25.42 12.83
N GLY A 240 -28.27 24.42 12.15
CA GLY A 240 -27.55 23.29 11.56
C GLY A 240 -27.19 22.18 12.56
N LEU A 241 -27.52 22.33 13.84
CA LEU A 241 -27.27 21.33 14.86
C LEU A 241 -28.51 20.50 15.17
N ILE A 242 -28.41 19.19 15.05
CA ILE A 242 -29.43 18.23 15.44
C ILE A 242 -29.60 18.29 16.97
N GLN A 243 -30.85 18.44 17.42
CA GLN A 243 -31.23 18.49 18.83
C GLN A 243 -31.88 17.19 19.30
N SER A 244 -32.65 16.55 18.41
CA SER A 244 -33.31 15.27 18.62
C SER A 244 -33.69 14.65 17.28
N SER A 245 -33.83 13.33 17.25
CA SER A 245 -34.34 12.59 16.08
C SER A 245 -35.35 11.53 16.50
N SER A 246 -36.31 11.25 15.61
CA SER A 246 -37.25 10.13 15.73
C SER A 246 -37.19 9.32 14.44
N ILE A 247 -37.13 7.99 14.56
CA ILE A 247 -37.06 7.04 13.45
C ILE A 247 -38.26 6.10 13.56
N ASN A 248 -39.05 6.01 12.49
CA ASN A 248 -40.07 4.99 12.36
C ASN A 248 -39.60 3.97 11.33
N VAL A 249 -39.78 2.68 11.62
CA VAL A 249 -39.72 1.62 10.61
C VAL A 249 -40.90 0.68 10.87
N GLU A 250 -41.89 0.68 10.00
CA GLU A 250 -43.15 -0.06 10.15
C GLU A 250 -42.94 -1.57 10.31
N SER A 251 -43.72 -2.21 11.18
CA SER A 251 -43.68 -3.66 11.42
C SER A 251 -43.81 -4.52 10.15
N GLY A 252 -44.63 -4.10 9.17
CA GLY A 252 -44.85 -4.77 7.88
C GLY A 252 -43.87 -4.41 6.77
N TRP A 253 -42.94 -3.47 7.02
CA TRP A 253 -41.98 -2.97 6.04
C TRP A 253 -41.24 -4.13 5.34
N PHE A 254 -41.40 -4.22 4.02
CA PHE A 254 -40.84 -5.28 3.16
C PHE A 254 -41.08 -6.71 3.67
N GLY A 255 -42.31 -6.99 4.14
CA GLY A 255 -42.73 -8.32 4.56
C GLY A 255 -42.32 -8.70 5.99
N GLY A 256 -41.78 -7.76 6.77
CA GLY A 256 -41.55 -7.91 8.20
C GLY A 256 -40.44 -8.89 8.60
N SER A 257 -39.46 -9.13 7.71
CA SER A 257 -38.34 -10.03 7.99
C SER A 257 -37.46 -9.51 9.13
N SER A 258 -37.15 -10.38 10.11
CA SER A 258 -36.16 -10.12 11.16
C SER A 258 -34.78 -10.72 10.84
N ALA A 259 -34.57 -11.20 9.61
CA ALA A 259 -33.29 -11.75 9.19
C ALA A 259 -32.23 -10.63 9.08
N ILE A 260 -31.04 -10.91 9.59
CA ILE A 260 -29.87 -10.01 9.47
C ILE A 260 -29.50 -9.80 7.99
N ALA A 261 -29.61 -10.84 7.16
CA ALA A 261 -29.52 -10.74 5.71
C ALA A 261 -30.86 -10.33 5.09
N GLY A 262 -31.29 -9.10 5.36
CA GLY A 262 -32.58 -8.60 4.88
C GLY A 262 -32.68 -7.09 4.89
N TYR A 263 -33.66 -6.59 4.14
CA TYR A 263 -33.85 -5.15 3.93
C TYR A 263 -34.14 -4.38 5.22
N THR A 264 -34.76 -5.00 6.22
CA THR A 264 -35.07 -4.32 7.50
C THR A 264 -33.83 -3.85 8.24
N LEU A 265 -32.73 -4.63 8.26
CA LEU A 265 -31.47 -4.17 8.85
C LEU A 265 -30.89 -3.01 8.04
N GLN A 266 -30.87 -3.13 6.71
CA GLN A 266 -30.42 -2.09 5.80
C GLN A 266 -31.20 -0.78 6.01
N THR A 267 -32.52 -0.84 6.17
CA THR A 267 -33.37 0.31 6.49
C THR A 267 -33.00 0.92 7.84
N PHE A 268 -32.78 0.13 8.90
CA PHE A 268 -32.34 0.70 10.17
C PHE A 268 -31.00 1.43 10.04
N ILE A 269 -30.03 0.87 9.30
CA ILE A 269 -28.74 1.54 9.07
C ILE A 269 -28.96 2.84 8.30
N HIS A 270 -29.80 2.84 7.26
CA HIS A 270 -30.17 4.01 6.45
C HIS A 270 -30.81 5.13 7.29
N GLU A 271 -31.88 4.82 8.02
CA GLU A 271 -32.61 5.83 8.82
C GLU A 271 -31.76 6.38 9.98
N ILE A 272 -30.90 5.54 10.56
CA ILE A 272 -29.91 6.03 11.54
C ILE A 272 -28.92 6.98 10.86
N GLY A 273 -28.48 6.70 9.63
CA GLY A 273 -27.65 7.62 8.84
C GLY A 273 -28.30 9.00 8.69
N HIS A 274 -29.61 9.04 8.41
CA HIS A 274 -30.37 10.30 8.38
C HIS A 274 -30.42 11.01 9.74
N ALA A 275 -30.67 10.27 10.82
CA ALA A 275 -30.66 10.81 12.18
C ALA A 275 -29.26 11.30 12.63
N LEU A 276 -28.21 10.84 11.95
CA LEU A 276 -26.83 11.28 12.16
C LEU A 276 -26.39 12.41 11.23
N GLY A 277 -27.19 12.81 10.23
CA GLY A 277 -26.83 13.91 9.35
C GLY A 277 -26.29 13.52 7.97
N LEU A 278 -26.58 12.32 7.47
CA LEU A 278 -26.38 11.96 6.05
C LEU A 278 -27.67 12.04 5.22
N GLY A 279 -27.67 12.81 4.12
CA GLY A 279 -28.77 12.89 3.15
C GLY A 279 -28.74 11.75 2.12
N HIS A 280 -29.61 11.83 1.10
CA HIS A 280 -29.60 10.89 -0.02
C HIS A 280 -28.56 11.22 -1.09
N GLY A 281 -28.30 10.27 -1.99
CA GLY A 281 -27.38 10.44 -3.12
C GLY A 281 -27.85 11.46 -4.18
N GLY A 282 -29.13 11.82 -4.17
CA GLY A 282 -29.73 12.83 -5.05
C GLY A 282 -30.98 13.47 -4.44
N ASN A 283 -31.69 14.29 -5.21
CA ASN A 283 -32.85 15.08 -4.74
C ASN A 283 -34.14 14.26 -4.82
N TYR A 284 -34.16 13.10 -4.19
CA TYR A 284 -35.32 12.23 -4.18
C TYR A 284 -35.72 11.88 -2.75
N ASN A 285 -37.00 11.61 -2.54
CA ASN A 285 -37.55 11.20 -1.26
C ASN A 285 -38.83 10.37 -1.50
N GLY A 286 -38.98 9.25 -0.80
CA GLY A 286 -40.11 8.31 -0.98
C GLY A 286 -39.95 7.37 -2.19
N ASN A 287 -39.91 7.90 -3.42
CA ASN A 287 -39.74 7.12 -4.64
C ASN A 287 -38.65 7.73 -5.53
N ALA A 288 -37.82 6.90 -6.14
CA ALA A 288 -36.81 7.31 -7.10
C ALA A 288 -36.64 6.24 -8.20
N THR A 289 -36.32 6.67 -9.41
CA THR A 289 -36.09 5.81 -10.58
C THR A 289 -34.69 6.05 -11.14
N TYR A 290 -33.89 4.99 -11.24
CA TYR A 290 -32.55 5.07 -11.83
C TYR A 290 -32.61 5.50 -13.29
N GLY A 291 -31.75 6.44 -13.68
CA GLY A 291 -31.71 7.09 -14.99
C GLY A 291 -32.61 8.32 -15.12
N ALA A 292 -33.53 8.55 -14.16
CA ALA A 292 -34.38 9.73 -14.09
C ALA A 292 -33.95 10.67 -12.95
N ASP A 293 -33.80 10.13 -11.74
CA ASP A 293 -33.64 10.92 -10.52
C ASP A 293 -32.19 10.95 -9.98
N ASN A 294 -31.32 10.04 -10.44
CA ASN A 294 -29.93 10.01 -9.98
C ASN A 294 -29.11 11.15 -10.58
N HIS A 295 -28.22 11.73 -9.77
CA HIS A 295 -27.35 12.84 -10.17
C HIS A 295 -26.01 12.39 -10.77
N TYR A 296 -25.62 11.14 -10.52
CA TYR A 296 -24.40 10.51 -11.01
C TYR A 296 -24.67 9.01 -11.23
N VAL A 297 -23.90 8.40 -12.13
CA VAL A 297 -24.17 7.03 -12.62
C VAL A 297 -23.94 5.94 -11.57
N ASN A 298 -23.13 6.22 -10.54
CA ASN A 298 -22.82 5.27 -9.47
C ASN A 298 -23.54 5.60 -8.15
N ASP A 299 -24.68 6.28 -8.23
CA ASP A 299 -25.64 6.40 -7.13
C ASP A 299 -26.33 5.04 -6.97
N SER A 300 -25.84 4.23 -6.03
CA SER A 300 -26.37 2.89 -5.76
C SER A 300 -25.94 2.38 -4.38
N TRP A 301 -26.62 1.34 -3.90
CA TRP A 301 -26.27 0.63 -2.66
C TRP A 301 -24.83 0.09 -2.59
N ARG A 302 -24.10 -0.02 -3.70
CA ARG A 302 -22.69 -0.40 -3.68
C ARG A 302 -21.78 0.68 -3.08
N THR A 303 -22.13 1.95 -3.29
CA THR A 303 -21.30 3.10 -2.91
C THR A 303 -21.82 3.77 -1.65
N SER A 304 -23.14 3.80 -1.47
CA SER A 304 -23.82 4.36 -0.31
C SER A 304 -25.13 3.63 0.00
N ILE A 305 -25.32 3.25 1.26
CA ILE A 305 -26.58 2.71 1.76
C ILE A 305 -27.70 3.75 1.76
N MET A 306 -27.36 5.03 1.63
CA MET A 306 -28.30 6.15 1.53
C MET A 306 -28.92 6.28 0.13
N SER A 307 -28.47 5.50 -0.86
CA SER A 307 -29.09 5.49 -2.18
C SER A 307 -30.47 4.79 -2.15
N TYR A 308 -31.39 5.23 -3.00
CA TYR A 308 -32.62 4.47 -3.29
C TYR A 308 -32.42 3.45 -4.42
N MET A 309 -31.31 3.56 -5.15
CA MET A 309 -31.05 2.73 -6.32
C MET A 309 -30.28 1.48 -5.89
N SER A 310 -30.73 0.33 -6.37
CA SER A 310 -29.98 -0.91 -6.22
C SER A 310 -28.75 -0.92 -7.13
N GLN A 311 -27.76 -1.72 -6.74
CA GLN A 311 -26.59 -2.01 -7.57
C GLN A 311 -26.94 -2.71 -8.89
N ASP A 312 -28.11 -3.37 -8.99
CA ASP A 312 -28.56 -4.03 -10.21
C ASP A 312 -29.07 -3.01 -11.22
N GLU A 313 -29.88 -2.04 -10.77
CA GLU A 313 -30.36 -0.93 -11.60
C GLU A 313 -29.19 -0.10 -12.14
N ALA A 314 -28.18 0.16 -11.30
CA ALA A 314 -26.98 0.88 -11.70
C ALA A 314 -25.95 0.02 -12.45
N GLY A 315 -26.12 -1.31 -12.49
CA GLY A 315 -25.16 -2.26 -13.07
C GLY A 315 -23.82 -2.32 -12.33
N THR A 316 -23.78 -1.90 -11.07
CA THR A 316 -22.56 -1.73 -10.27
C THR A 316 -22.21 -2.93 -9.40
N GLY A 317 -23.13 -3.89 -9.18
CA GLY A 317 -22.94 -5.09 -8.35
C GLY A 317 -23.97 -6.20 -8.65
N SER A 318 -24.14 -7.17 -7.75
CA SER A 318 -25.18 -8.22 -7.90
C SER A 318 -25.73 -8.79 -6.58
N PHE A 319 -25.74 -8.03 -5.50
CA PHE A 319 -26.15 -8.48 -4.16
C PHE A 319 -27.54 -7.96 -3.79
N ALA A 320 -28.29 -8.63 -2.93
CA ALA A 320 -29.63 -8.18 -2.55
C ALA A 320 -29.59 -7.16 -1.40
N TRP A 321 -28.76 -7.37 -0.37
CA TRP A 321 -28.84 -6.63 0.90
C TRP A 321 -27.49 -6.10 1.37
N VAL A 322 -27.50 -4.92 1.97
CA VAL A 322 -26.30 -4.28 2.55
C VAL A 322 -26.30 -4.42 4.08
N LEU A 323 -25.21 -4.95 4.62
CA LEU A 323 -25.09 -5.26 6.06
C LEU A 323 -24.38 -4.17 6.88
N THR A 324 -23.67 -3.25 6.24
CA THR A 324 -22.88 -2.19 6.89
C THR A 324 -23.00 -0.87 6.13
N PRO A 325 -22.67 0.28 6.74
CA PRO A 325 -22.34 1.49 5.98
C PRO A 325 -21.32 1.17 4.87
N GLN A 326 -21.51 1.77 3.70
CA GLN A 326 -20.62 1.62 2.54
C GLN A 326 -19.55 2.71 2.54
N MET A 327 -18.57 2.62 1.64
CA MET A 327 -17.39 3.49 1.68
C MET A 327 -17.71 4.99 1.70
N ALA A 328 -18.69 5.47 0.93
CA ALA A 328 -19.05 6.89 0.95
C ALA A 328 -19.77 7.28 2.25
N ASP A 329 -20.57 6.37 2.82
CA ASP A 329 -21.23 6.55 4.11
C ASP A 329 -20.21 6.68 5.25
N ILE A 330 -19.20 5.80 5.24
CA ILE A 330 -18.10 5.81 6.21
C ILE A 330 -17.30 7.11 6.11
N LEU A 331 -16.94 7.53 4.89
CA LEU A 331 -16.22 8.79 4.72
C LEU A 331 -17.06 9.99 5.15
N ALA A 332 -18.35 10.04 4.78
CA ALA A 332 -19.25 11.12 5.15
C ALA A 332 -19.42 11.23 6.67
N ILE A 333 -19.65 10.11 7.36
CA ILE A 333 -19.82 10.11 8.81
C ILE A 333 -18.52 10.47 9.54
N GLN A 334 -17.35 10.07 9.01
CA GLN A 334 -16.05 10.46 9.54
C GLN A 334 -15.74 11.95 9.32
N THR A 335 -16.22 12.54 8.24
CA THR A 335 -16.14 13.99 8.02
C THR A 335 -16.91 14.76 9.09
N LEU A 336 -18.07 14.26 9.52
CA LEU A 336 -18.88 14.90 10.56
C LEU A 336 -18.34 14.67 11.97
N TYR A 337 -17.87 13.45 12.27
CA TYR A 337 -17.63 13.02 13.66
C TYR A 337 -16.24 12.43 13.94
N GLY A 338 -15.35 12.42 12.96
CA GLY A 338 -14.04 11.78 13.05
C GLY A 338 -14.10 10.25 12.92
N ALA A 339 -12.93 9.64 12.74
CA ALA A 339 -12.77 8.19 12.61
C ALA A 339 -12.68 7.47 13.97
N ALA A 340 -13.23 6.26 14.04
CA ALA A 340 -13.08 5.39 15.20
C ALA A 340 -11.69 4.73 15.23
N SER A 341 -11.28 4.25 16.40
CA SER A 341 -10.19 3.27 16.52
C SER A 341 -10.82 1.91 16.84
N THR A 342 -11.14 1.17 15.80
CA THR A 342 -11.86 -0.11 15.85
C THR A 342 -10.94 -1.23 15.41
N ARG A 343 -10.93 -2.34 16.18
CA ARG A 343 -10.23 -3.60 15.86
C ARG A 343 -8.71 -3.50 15.67
N THR A 344 -8.02 -2.69 16.47
CA THR A 344 -6.56 -2.44 16.37
C THR A 344 -5.60 -3.65 16.55
N GLY A 345 -6.12 -4.87 16.68
CA GLY A 345 -5.33 -6.10 16.76
C GLY A 345 -5.78 -7.09 15.68
N ASN A 346 -5.06 -8.19 15.54
CA ASN A 346 -5.26 -9.12 14.42
C ASN A 346 -6.69 -9.65 14.30
N THR A 347 -7.34 -9.34 13.19
CA THR A 347 -8.74 -9.65 12.92
C THR A 347 -8.88 -10.60 11.73
N VAL A 348 -9.75 -11.59 11.86
CA VAL A 348 -10.17 -12.46 10.76
C VAL A 348 -11.58 -12.07 10.33
N TYR A 349 -11.73 -11.69 9.07
CA TYR A 349 -12.99 -11.47 8.39
C TYR A 349 -13.34 -12.69 7.53
N GLY A 350 -14.63 -12.99 7.37
CA GLY A 350 -15.08 -14.15 6.60
C GLY A 350 -15.23 -15.43 7.44
N PHE A 351 -14.86 -16.57 6.89
CA PHE A 351 -15.00 -17.86 7.56
C PHE A 351 -14.11 -17.92 8.82
N GLY A 352 -14.69 -18.36 9.93
CA GLY A 352 -13.97 -18.41 11.21
C GLY A 352 -13.64 -17.03 11.77
N SER A 353 -14.42 -15.99 11.41
CA SER A 353 -14.21 -14.63 11.90
C SER A 353 -14.11 -14.57 13.43
N ASN A 354 -13.18 -13.77 13.93
CA ASN A 354 -12.97 -13.51 15.35
C ASN A 354 -13.53 -12.15 15.80
N VAL A 355 -14.30 -11.46 14.94
CA VAL A 355 -14.97 -10.21 15.31
C VAL A 355 -15.95 -10.47 16.46
N THR A 356 -15.95 -9.59 17.46
CA THR A 356 -16.79 -9.73 18.67
C THR A 356 -17.80 -8.58 18.76
N GLY A 357 -18.69 -8.65 19.74
CA GLY A 357 -19.70 -7.62 19.98
C GLY A 357 -20.95 -7.78 19.11
N ARG A 358 -21.69 -6.69 18.93
CA ARG A 358 -23.02 -6.70 18.30
C ARG A 358 -22.97 -6.96 16.78
N THR A 359 -21.84 -6.71 16.14
CA THR A 359 -21.63 -6.85 14.69
C THR A 359 -20.95 -8.17 14.30
N ALA A 360 -20.58 -9.02 15.27
CA ALA A 360 -19.86 -10.27 15.04
C ALA A 360 -20.50 -11.17 13.97
N SER A 361 -21.83 -11.23 13.93
CA SER A 361 -22.57 -12.04 12.95
C SER A 361 -22.45 -11.53 11.52
N LEU A 362 -22.17 -10.24 11.31
CA LEU A 362 -22.07 -9.61 9.98
C LEU A 362 -20.78 -10.00 9.26
N TYR A 363 -19.70 -10.18 10.01
CA TYR A 363 -18.37 -10.45 9.44
C TYR A 363 -18.03 -11.93 9.35
N ASN A 364 -18.89 -12.83 9.87
CA ASN A 364 -18.77 -14.27 9.66
C ASN A 364 -19.55 -14.72 8.42
N LEU A 365 -18.88 -14.79 7.27
CA LEU A 365 -19.51 -15.13 5.98
C LEU A 365 -20.06 -16.56 5.89
N ALA A 366 -19.73 -17.44 6.85
CA ALA A 366 -20.39 -18.75 6.96
C ALA A 366 -21.92 -18.61 7.13
N ASN A 367 -22.39 -17.49 7.70
CA ASN A 367 -23.81 -17.19 7.88
C ASN A 367 -24.53 -16.87 6.56
N PHE A 368 -23.80 -16.55 5.48
CA PHE A 368 -24.36 -15.97 4.26
C PHE A 368 -24.01 -16.76 2.99
N THR A 369 -23.68 -18.05 3.12
CA THR A 369 -23.35 -18.91 1.96
C THR A 369 -24.49 -19.09 0.96
N ASN A 370 -25.73 -18.80 1.36
CA ASN A 370 -26.92 -18.84 0.50
C ASN A 370 -27.68 -17.49 0.53
N SER A 371 -26.97 -16.40 0.77
CA SER A 371 -27.58 -15.07 0.89
C SER A 371 -26.76 -14.04 0.12
N ASP A 372 -27.45 -13.23 -0.67
CA ASP A 372 -26.82 -12.25 -1.54
C ASP A 372 -26.57 -10.96 -0.74
N VAL A 373 -25.45 -10.90 -0.01
CA VAL A 373 -25.14 -9.79 0.89
C VAL A 373 -23.88 -9.03 0.47
N ALA A 374 -23.84 -7.76 0.84
CA ALA A 374 -22.68 -6.89 0.73
C ALA A 374 -22.30 -6.22 2.06
N LEU A 375 -21.01 -5.94 2.23
CA LEU A 375 -20.47 -5.21 3.37
C LEU A 375 -19.18 -4.49 3.01
N THR A 376 -18.83 -3.47 3.79
CA THR A 376 -17.55 -2.79 3.76
C THR A 376 -16.79 -3.10 5.03
N ILE A 377 -15.55 -3.58 4.90
CA ILE A 377 -14.64 -3.83 6.01
C ILE A 377 -13.97 -2.51 6.40
N TYR A 378 -14.15 -2.13 7.67
CA TYR A 378 -13.41 -1.06 8.33
C TYR A 378 -12.59 -1.66 9.46
N ASP A 379 -11.28 -1.45 9.37
CA ASP A 379 -10.28 -1.78 10.38
C ASP A 379 -9.26 -0.64 10.52
N SER A 380 -8.73 -0.45 11.72
CA SER A 380 -7.78 0.62 12.06
C SER A 380 -6.40 0.12 12.50
N GLY A 381 -6.16 -1.20 12.51
CA GLY A 381 -4.79 -1.73 12.63
C GLY A 381 -4.72 -3.17 13.10
N GLY A 382 -3.53 -3.75 13.07
CA GLY A 382 -3.32 -5.17 13.33
C GLY A 382 -2.72 -5.82 12.10
N THR A 383 -2.69 -7.15 12.10
CA THR A 383 -2.43 -7.95 10.90
C THR A 383 -3.66 -8.81 10.65
N ASP A 384 -4.39 -8.47 9.60
CA ASP A 384 -5.75 -8.91 9.37
C ASP A 384 -5.85 -9.88 8.20
N SER A 385 -6.88 -10.72 8.22
CA SER A 385 -7.09 -11.77 7.24
C SER A 385 -8.51 -11.74 6.68
N LEU A 386 -8.65 -11.76 5.36
CA LEU A 386 -9.89 -12.05 4.66
C LEU A 386 -9.93 -13.54 4.30
N ASN A 387 -10.68 -14.32 5.08
CA ASN A 387 -10.80 -15.76 4.91
C ASN A 387 -12.06 -16.14 4.15
N LEU A 388 -11.91 -16.58 2.90
CA LEU A 388 -13.01 -16.95 2.00
C LEU A 388 -13.03 -18.46 1.67
N SER A 389 -12.34 -19.25 2.51
CA SER A 389 -12.12 -20.70 2.30
C SER A 389 -13.36 -21.58 2.21
N GLY A 390 -14.52 -21.13 2.67
CA GLY A 390 -15.75 -21.92 2.58
C GLY A 390 -16.50 -21.79 1.26
N PHE A 391 -16.05 -20.96 0.32
CA PHE A 391 -16.63 -20.86 -1.01
C PHE A 391 -15.98 -21.83 -2.01
N SER A 392 -16.76 -22.31 -2.97
CA SER A 392 -16.31 -23.23 -4.03
C SER A 392 -16.43 -22.67 -5.45
N VAL A 393 -16.98 -21.47 -5.57
CA VAL A 393 -17.06 -20.73 -6.83
C VAL A 393 -15.81 -19.88 -6.99
N ALA A 394 -15.45 -19.56 -8.24
CA ALA A 394 -14.37 -18.65 -8.53
C ALA A 394 -14.64 -17.26 -7.93
N GLN A 395 -13.61 -16.67 -7.33
CA GLN A 395 -13.65 -15.38 -6.63
C GLN A 395 -12.65 -14.40 -7.25
N ARG A 396 -12.95 -13.10 -7.13
CA ARG A 396 -11.99 -12.03 -7.40
C ARG A 396 -11.76 -11.25 -6.11
N ILE A 397 -10.64 -11.49 -5.45
CA ILE A 397 -10.29 -10.92 -4.16
C ILE A 397 -9.26 -9.81 -4.38
N ASP A 398 -9.54 -8.62 -3.86
CA ASP A 398 -8.68 -7.44 -3.96
C ASP A 398 -8.46 -6.84 -2.57
N LEU A 399 -7.21 -6.91 -2.08
CA LEU A 399 -6.83 -6.42 -0.76
C LEU A 399 -6.47 -4.93 -0.74
N ARG A 400 -6.53 -4.25 -1.89
CA ARG A 400 -6.17 -2.82 -1.95
C ARG A 400 -7.26 -1.98 -1.26
N PRO A 401 -6.88 -1.01 -0.42
CA PRO A 401 -7.85 -0.10 0.18
C PRO A 401 -8.69 0.62 -0.88
N GLY A 402 -9.99 0.77 -0.63
CA GLY A 402 -10.90 1.46 -1.55
C GLY A 402 -11.40 0.60 -2.72
N THR A 403 -11.18 -0.72 -2.68
CA THR A 403 -11.59 -1.64 -3.75
C THR A 403 -12.72 -2.57 -3.33
N TRP A 404 -13.27 -3.31 -4.32
CA TRP A 404 -14.33 -4.28 -4.13
C TRP A 404 -13.92 -5.64 -4.71
N SER A 405 -14.30 -6.68 -3.99
CA SER A 405 -14.12 -8.08 -4.34
C SER A 405 -15.43 -8.71 -4.83
N ASP A 406 -15.31 -9.71 -5.70
CA ASP A 406 -16.38 -10.61 -6.11
C ASP A 406 -16.28 -11.89 -5.25
N VAL A 407 -17.22 -12.08 -4.34
CA VAL A 407 -17.15 -13.14 -3.32
C VAL A 407 -18.45 -13.94 -3.32
N GLY A 408 -18.34 -15.28 -3.23
CA GLY A 408 -19.50 -16.17 -3.14
C GLY A 408 -20.38 -16.19 -4.40
N GLY A 409 -19.83 -15.85 -5.57
CA GLY A 409 -20.56 -15.83 -6.84
C GLY A 409 -21.27 -14.50 -7.14
N LEU A 410 -21.07 -13.50 -6.28
CA LEU A 410 -21.59 -12.14 -6.44
C LEU A 410 -20.52 -11.21 -6.99
N ARG A 411 -20.94 -10.08 -7.55
CA ARG A 411 -20.07 -9.02 -8.06
C ARG A 411 -20.01 -7.84 -7.11
N ASN A 412 -18.80 -7.40 -6.80
CA ASN A 412 -18.49 -6.19 -6.04
C ASN A 412 -19.22 -6.08 -4.69
N ASN A 413 -19.34 -7.18 -3.94
CA ASN A 413 -20.13 -7.24 -2.72
C ASN A 413 -19.30 -7.06 -1.43
N ILE A 414 -18.00 -7.35 -1.45
CA ILE A 414 -17.13 -7.13 -0.28
C ILE A 414 -16.17 -5.98 -0.59
N ALA A 415 -16.26 -4.88 0.16
CA ALA A 415 -15.37 -3.73 0.01
C ALA A 415 -14.37 -3.64 1.17
N ILE A 416 -13.21 -3.05 0.91
CA ILE A 416 -12.24 -2.65 1.95
C ILE A 416 -12.21 -1.12 1.98
N TYR A 417 -12.41 -0.54 3.15
CA TYR A 417 -12.41 0.92 3.29
C TYR A 417 -11.05 1.54 2.91
N THR A 418 -11.05 2.80 2.50
CA THR A 418 -9.91 3.48 1.87
C THR A 418 -8.67 3.63 2.75
N THR A 419 -8.83 3.56 4.07
CA THR A 419 -7.71 3.62 5.03
C THR A 419 -7.43 2.28 5.71
N THR A 420 -8.20 1.24 5.37
CA THR A 420 -8.07 -0.08 5.98
C THR A 420 -7.09 -0.91 5.17
N THR A 421 -6.09 -1.47 5.86
CA THR A 421 -5.15 -2.42 5.26
C THR A 421 -5.52 -3.81 5.74
N ILE A 422 -5.61 -4.77 4.81
CA ILE A 422 -5.77 -6.19 5.12
C ILE A 422 -4.56 -6.91 4.54
N GLU A 423 -3.82 -7.62 5.39
CA GLU A 423 -2.53 -8.18 5.01
C GLU A 423 -2.67 -9.59 4.42
N HIS A 424 -3.71 -10.33 4.76
CA HIS A 424 -3.80 -11.75 4.37
C HIS A 424 -5.10 -12.08 3.66
N ALA A 425 -5.03 -12.96 2.66
CA ALA A 425 -6.18 -13.49 1.94
C ALA A 425 -6.10 -15.02 1.84
N ILE A 426 -7.24 -15.67 2.06
CA ILE A 426 -7.41 -17.10 1.83
C ILE A 426 -8.57 -17.26 0.84
N GLY A 427 -8.26 -17.78 -0.35
CA GLY A 427 -9.21 -18.16 -1.39
C GLY A 427 -10.08 -19.34 -0.97
N GLY A 428 -10.94 -19.76 -1.88
CA GLY A 428 -11.91 -20.85 -1.76
C GLY A 428 -11.38 -22.15 -2.35
N SER A 429 -12.24 -22.89 -3.03
CA SER A 429 -11.86 -24.07 -3.84
C SER A 429 -12.16 -23.90 -5.34
N GLY A 430 -12.55 -22.69 -5.73
CA GLY A 430 -12.73 -22.30 -7.12
C GLY A 430 -11.42 -21.77 -7.71
N ASN A 431 -11.43 -21.42 -8.99
CA ASN A 431 -10.29 -20.78 -9.65
C ASN A 431 -10.29 -19.29 -9.32
N ASP A 432 -9.56 -18.91 -8.30
CA ASP A 432 -9.61 -17.59 -7.71
C ASP A 432 -8.55 -16.65 -8.26
N ARG A 433 -8.86 -15.36 -8.31
CA ARG A 433 -7.90 -14.30 -8.58
C ARG A 433 -7.74 -13.45 -7.33
N ILE A 434 -6.55 -13.45 -6.73
CA ILE A 434 -6.25 -12.72 -5.51
C ILE A 434 -5.17 -11.68 -5.78
N THR A 435 -5.43 -10.43 -5.42
CA THR A 435 -4.50 -9.30 -5.56
C THR A 435 -4.22 -8.70 -4.19
N GLY A 436 -2.96 -8.69 -3.78
CA GLY A 436 -2.47 -8.03 -2.58
C GLY A 436 -2.38 -6.51 -2.73
N ASN A 437 -1.67 -5.88 -1.80
CA ASN A 437 -1.58 -4.42 -1.67
C ASN A 437 -0.12 -3.96 -1.48
N GLY A 438 0.09 -2.93 -0.65
CA GLY A 438 1.42 -2.36 -0.40
C GLY A 438 2.12 -2.89 0.84
N ALA A 439 1.45 -3.73 1.62
CA ALA A 439 2.00 -4.38 2.81
C ALA A 439 2.57 -5.75 2.44
N ALA A 440 3.36 -6.34 3.34
CA ALA A 440 3.77 -7.73 3.22
C ALA A 440 2.54 -8.65 3.36
N ASN A 441 2.09 -9.22 2.25
CA ASN A 441 0.90 -10.03 2.18
C ASN A 441 1.17 -11.53 2.37
N ARG A 442 0.20 -12.25 2.91
CA ARG A 442 0.13 -13.72 2.84
C ARG A 442 -1.10 -14.11 2.05
N ILE A 443 -0.91 -14.77 0.92
CA ILE A 443 -1.99 -15.13 0.01
C ILE A 443 -2.01 -16.65 -0.22
N GLU A 444 -3.16 -17.27 0.02
CA GLU A 444 -3.38 -18.72 -0.16
C GLU A 444 -4.52 -18.95 -1.15
N GLY A 445 -4.24 -19.57 -2.31
CA GLY A 445 -5.25 -19.93 -3.32
C GLY A 445 -6.10 -21.14 -2.91
N ARG A 446 -5.43 -22.15 -2.34
CA ARG A 446 -5.94 -23.45 -1.86
C ARG A 446 -6.17 -24.47 -2.96
N ASN A 447 -7.41 -24.70 -3.39
CA ASN A 447 -7.70 -25.66 -4.46
C ASN A 447 -8.22 -24.86 -5.64
N GLY A 448 -7.92 -25.30 -6.86
CA GLY A 448 -8.32 -24.56 -8.05
C GLY A 448 -7.09 -24.08 -8.79
N SER A 449 -7.26 -23.62 -10.03
CA SER A 449 -6.20 -22.96 -10.78
C SER A 449 -6.26 -21.47 -10.51
N ASP A 450 -5.44 -21.03 -9.55
CA ASP A 450 -5.53 -19.70 -8.97
C ASP A 450 -4.53 -18.73 -9.61
N THR A 451 -4.82 -17.43 -9.54
CA THR A 451 -3.88 -16.35 -9.89
C THR A 451 -3.68 -15.45 -8.69
N LEU A 452 -2.47 -15.47 -8.14
CA LEU A 452 -2.06 -14.73 -6.97
C LEU A 452 -1.08 -13.63 -7.42
N ALA A 453 -1.38 -12.38 -7.07
CA ALA A 453 -0.48 -11.25 -7.25
C ALA A 453 -0.21 -10.63 -5.89
N GLY A 454 1.04 -10.65 -5.42
CA GLY A 454 1.47 -10.06 -4.14
C GLY A 454 1.35 -8.54 -4.17
N GLY A 455 2.00 -7.90 -5.14
CA GLY A 455 1.93 -6.46 -5.33
C GLY A 455 3.25 -5.83 -4.97
N SER A 456 3.26 -4.97 -3.95
CA SER A 456 4.52 -4.44 -3.40
C SER A 456 4.63 -4.81 -1.94
N GLY A 457 5.83 -5.13 -1.47
CA GLY A 457 6.02 -5.66 -0.13
C GLY A 457 6.81 -6.95 -0.22
N ASN A 458 7.10 -7.59 0.92
CA ASN A 458 7.72 -8.90 0.91
C ASN A 458 6.63 -9.95 1.13
N ASP A 459 6.09 -10.45 0.02
CA ASP A 459 4.89 -11.26 0.02
C ASP A 459 5.20 -12.74 0.16
N THR A 460 4.22 -13.48 0.66
CA THR A 460 4.27 -14.92 0.80
C THR A 460 3.08 -15.56 0.12
N LEU A 461 3.32 -16.30 -0.96
CA LEU A 461 2.28 -16.83 -1.85
C LEU A 461 2.26 -18.36 -1.81
N LEU A 462 1.07 -18.93 -1.62
CA LEU A 462 0.80 -20.36 -1.70
C LEU A 462 -0.31 -20.57 -2.74
N GLY A 463 0.01 -21.14 -3.89
CA GLY A 463 -1.00 -21.50 -4.89
C GLY A 463 -1.94 -22.55 -4.33
N GLY A 464 -1.37 -23.69 -3.98
CA GLY A 464 -2.11 -24.82 -3.44
C GLY A 464 -2.26 -25.91 -4.49
N ALA A 465 -3.35 -26.67 -4.48
CA ALA A 465 -3.62 -27.72 -5.44
C ALA A 465 -4.29 -27.16 -6.70
N GLY A 466 -3.62 -27.28 -7.84
CA GLY A 466 -4.16 -26.85 -9.12
C GLY A 466 -3.02 -26.48 -10.06
N ASN A 467 -3.30 -25.62 -11.03
CA ASN A 467 -2.25 -25.04 -11.87
C ASN A 467 -2.25 -23.55 -11.61
N ASP A 468 -1.33 -23.07 -10.78
CA ASP A 468 -1.43 -21.74 -10.22
C ASP A 468 -0.46 -20.78 -10.89
N ARG A 469 -0.81 -19.49 -10.88
CA ARG A 469 0.11 -18.40 -11.24
C ARG A 469 0.40 -17.60 -9.99
N LEU A 470 1.66 -17.59 -9.57
CA LEU A 470 2.15 -16.80 -8.44
C LEU A 470 3.04 -15.67 -8.99
N ASP A 471 2.65 -14.44 -8.72
CA ASP A 471 3.34 -13.23 -9.15
C ASP A 471 3.66 -12.38 -7.90
N GLY A 472 4.91 -12.38 -7.46
CA GLY A 472 5.31 -11.67 -6.22
C GLY A 472 5.15 -10.16 -6.38
N GLY A 473 5.66 -9.64 -7.50
CA GLY A 473 5.61 -8.22 -7.84
C GLY A 473 6.91 -7.53 -7.50
N THR A 474 6.89 -6.55 -6.60
CA THR A 474 8.08 -5.82 -6.16
C THR A 474 8.36 -6.06 -4.69
N GLY A 475 9.61 -6.34 -4.36
CA GLY A 475 10.04 -6.62 -2.99
C GLY A 475 10.86 -7.90 -2.99
N VAL A 476 10.83 -8.62 -1.87
CA VAL A 476 11.47 -9.92 -1.73
C VAL A 476 10.40 -10.95 -1.40
N ASP A 477 9.95 -11.65 -2.43
CA ASP A 477 8.74 -12.48 -2.39
C ASP A 477 9.07 -13.96 -2.25
N THR A 478 8.19 -14.70 -1.58
CA THR A 478 8.39 -16.11 -1.25
C THR A 478 7.24 -16.96 -1.80
N ALA A 479 7.58 -17.97 -2.61
CA ALA A 479 6.64 -19.03 -2.94
C ALA A 479 6.77 -20.19 -1.95
N GLY A 480 5.63 -20.59 -1.37
CA GLY A 480 5.54 -21.57 -0.30
C GLY A 480 4.86 -22.88 -0.71
N TYR A 481 5.47 -24.01 -0.33
CA TYR A 481 4.96 -25.36 -0.60
C TYR A 481 4.86 -26.23 0.66
N TRP A 482 4.91 -25.62 1.84
CA TRP A 482 5.02 -26.32 3.13
C TRP A 482 3.86 -27.24 3.50
N ASP A 483 2.71 -27.08 2.89
CA ASP A 483 1.51 -27.88 3.07
C ASP A 483 1.35 -28.98 1.99
N ALA A 484 2.33 -29.15 1.10
CA ALA A 484 2.31 -30.18 0.06
C ALA A 484 2.34 -31.60 0.67
N ALA A 485 1.63 -32.53 0.03
CA ALA A 485 1.46 -33.89 0.56
C ALA A 485 2.65 -34.83 0.28
N SER A 486 3.61 -34.39 -0.53
CA SER A 486 4.89 -35.05 -0.81
C SER A 486 5.91 -34.02 -1.27
N GLY A 487 7.14 -34.49 -1.55
CA GLY A 487 8.20 -33.64 -2.07
C GLY A 487 7.82 -32.90 -3.35
N VAL A 488 8.33 -31.68 -3.49
CA VAL A 488 8.10 -30.79 -4.63
C VAL A 488 9.38 -30.55 -5.44
N THR A 489 9.22 -30.20 -6.71
CA THR A 489 10.31 -29.79 -7.60
C THR A 489 9.99 -28.41 -8.18
N VAL A 490 10.77 -27.40 -7.82
CA VAL A 490 10.52 -26.00 -8.20
C VAL A 490 11.81 -25.33 -8.66
N ASN A 491 11.73 -24.53 -9.72
CA ASN A 491 12.84 -23.80 -10.32
C ASN A 491 12.41 -22.37 -10.67
N LEU A 492 13.01 -21.37 -10.00
CA LEU A 492 12.74 -19.94 -10.23
C LEU A 492 13.31 -19.42 -11.56
N GLY A 493 14.25 -20.13 -12.18
CA GLY A 493 14.77 -19.82 -13.51
C GLY A 493 13.80 -20.16 -14.65
N LEU A 494 12.68 -20.85 -14.37
CA LEU A 494 11.64 -21.14 -15.35
C LEU A 494 10.54 -20.07 -15.29
N THR A 495 10.27 -19.44 -16.44
CA THR A 495 9.20 -18.44 -16.58
C THR A 495 7.89 -19.02 -17.12
N THR A 496 7.87 -20.32 -17.42
CA THR A 496 6.69 -21.05 -17.90
C THR A 496 6.19 -22.00 -16.83
N ALA A 497 4.95 -22.48 -16.99
CA ALA A 497 4.38 -23.49 -16.11
C ALA A 497 5.31 -24.70 -15.93
N GLN A 498 5.54 -25.11 -14.69
CA GLN A 498 6.41 -26.20 -14.30
C GLN A 498 5.65 -27.19 -13.42
N SER A 499 5.83 -28.49 -13.67
CA SER A 499 5.18 -29.50 -12.83
C SER A 499 5.87 -29.54 -11.47
N VAL A 500 5.11 -29.28 -10.42
CA VAL A 500 5.65 -29.11 -9.06
C VAL A 500 5.69 -30.44 -8.30
N GLY A 501 4.72 -31.34 -8.50
CA GLY A 501 4.56 -32.54 -7.66
C GLY A 501 3.78 -32.23 -6.37
N GLY A 502 3.78 -33.13 -5.37
CA GLY A 502 3.15 -32.85 -4.07
C GLY A 502 1.63 -32.64 -4.05
N GLY A 503 0.93 -32.85 -5.18
CA GLY A 503 -0.48 -32.47 -5.36
C GLY A 503 -0.70 -31.04 -5.88
N ARG A 504 0.35 -30.33 -6.31
CA ARG A 504 0.39 -28.91 -6.71
C ARG A 504 0.26 -28.64 -8.23
N GLY A 505 -0.11 -29.66 -9.02
CA GLY A 505 -0.20 -29.54 -10.49
C GLY A 505 1.00 -28.86 -11.16
N SER A 506 0.74 -27.88 -12.02
CA SER A 506 1.73 -27.13 -12.79
C SER A 506 1.63 -25.62 -12.54
N ASP A 507 2.61 -25.06 -11.82
CA ASP A 507 2.61 -23.66 -11.41
C ASP A 507 3.49 -22.78 -12.29
N THR A 508 3.14 -21.51 -12.40
CA THR A 508 3.97 -20.46 -13.03
C THR A 508 4.36 -19.44 -11.98
N LEU A 509 5.67 -19.26 -11.77
CA LEU A 509 6.21 -18.30 -10.79
C LEU A 509 6.81 -17.12 -11.54
N VAL A 510 6.50 -15.91 -11.09
CA VAL A 510 6.99 -14.64 -11.64
C VAL A 510 7.38 -13.74 -10.49
N SER A 511 8.55 -13.08 -10.61
CA SER A 511 9.07 -12.16 -9.58
C SER A 511 9.02 -12.79 -8.18
N ILE A 512 9.63 -13.96 -8.05
CA ILE A 512 9.79 -14.66 -6.77
C ILE A 512 11.28 -14.81 -6.53
N GLU A 513 11.73 -14.41 -5.35
CA GLU A 513 13.13 -14.47 -4.93
C GLU A 513 13.38 -15.65 -3.99
N ASN A 514 12.37 -16.14 -3.28
CA ASN A 514 12.55 -17.17 -2.24
C ASN A 514 11.64 -18.38 -2.43
N LEU A 515 12.12 -19.53 -1.96
CA LEU A 515 11.39 -20.79 -1.94
C LEU A 515 11.37 -21.41 -0.56
N ILE A 516 10.20 -21.90 -0.15
CA ILE A 516 10.05 -22.76 1.02
C ILE A 516 9.40 -24.08 0.58
N GLY A 517 10.12 -25.17 0.82
CA GLY A 517 9.73 -26.55 0.51
C GLY A 517 8.64 -27.12 1.40
N SER A 518 8.35 -28.39 1.17
CA SER A 518 7.38 -29.21 1.89
C SER A 518 7.94 -29.70 3.24
N SER A 519 7.59 -30.90 3.68
CA SER A 519 8.25 -31.59 4.81
C SER A 519 8.80 -32.94 4.38
N TYR A 520 9.03 -33.07 3.07
CA TYR A 520 9.47 -34.26 2.37
C TYR A 520 10.60 -33.88 1.43
N ALA A 521 11.30 -34.89 0.88
CA ALA A 521 12.43 -34.68 -0.03
C ALA A 521 12.07 -33.79 -1.24
N ASP A 522 12.53 -32.55 -1.21
CA ASP A 522 12.28 -31.53 -2.22
C ASP A 522 13.47 -31.34 -3.15
N ARG A 523 13.21 -30.76 -4.33
CA ARG A 523 14.24 -30.27 -5.24
C ARG A 523 13.95 -28.82 -5.61
N LEU A 524 14.64 -27.88 -4.97
CA LEU A 524 14.40 -26.44 -5.12
C LEU A 524 15.58 -25.79 -5.84
N THR A 525 15.30 -24.91 -6.80
CA THR A 525 16.32 -24.23 -7.61
C THR A 525 16.00 -22.74 -7.69
N GLY A 526 16.96 -21.89 -7.32
CA GLY A 526 16.88 -20.44 -7.46
C GLY A 526 17.11 -19.96 -8.89
N ASN A 527 17.34 -18.65 -9.03
CA ASN A 527 17.55 -17.96 -10.29
C ASN A 527 18.91 -17.21 -10.28
N SER A 528 18.98 -16.01 -10.86
CA SER A 528 20.20 -15.19 -10.90
C SER A 528 20.24 -14.08 -9.85
N ALA A 529 19.18 -13.95 -9.06
CA ALA A 529 19.11 -13.02 -7.93
C ALA A 529 19.58 -13.74 -6.66
N ALA A 530 19.87 -12.98 -5.60
CA ALA A 530 20.11 -13.58 -4.29
C ALA A 530 18.80 -14.20 -3.76
N ASN A 531 18.80 -15.53 -3.62
CA ASN A 531 17.64 -16.30 -3.20
C ASN A 531 17.81 -16.85 -1.78
N ARG A 532 16.71 -16.91 -1.02
CA ARG A 532 16.60 -17.75 0.18
C ARG A 532 15.81 -19.01 -0.14
N ILE A 533 16.42 -20.17 0.09
CA ILE A 533 15.82 -21.47 -0.19
C ILE A 533 15.83 -22.33 1.08
N GLU A 534 14.66 -22.82 1.50
CA GLU A 534 14.49 -23.64 2.70
C GLU A 534 13.82 -24.98 2.37
N GLY A 535 14.48 -26.12 2.66
CA GLY A 535 13.96 -27.47 2.45
C GLY A 535 13.05 -27.99 3.58
N ARG A 536 13.32 -27.56 4.83
CA ARG A 536 12.60 -27.89 6.07
C ARG A 536 12.85 -29.31 6.58
N ASN A 537 12.09 -30.30 6.16
CA ASN A 537 12.29 -31.69 6.58
C ASN A 537 12.36 -32.54 5.33
N GLY A 538 13.07 -33.66 5.38
CA GLY A 538 13.26 -34.51 4.21
C GLY A 538 14.72 -34.48 3.78
N ASN A 539 15.03 -35.24 2.74
CA ASN A 539 16.37 -35.21 2.15
C ASN A 539 16.30 -34.31 0.93
N ASP A 540 16.65 -33.05 1.10
CA ASP A 540 16.36 -32.01 0.14
C ASP A 540 17.55 -31.74 -0.78
N ALA A 541 17.28 -31.32 -2.01
CA ALA A 541 18.29 -30.91 -2.97
C ALA A 541 18.06 -29.45 -3.34
N LEU A 542 18.86 -28.56 -2.76
CA LEU A 542 18.77 -27.11 -2.90
C LEU A 542 19.89 -26.63 -3.83
N PHE A 543 19.51 -25.87 -4.86
CA PHE A 543 20.44 -25.27 -5.82
C PHE A 543 20.23 -23.76 -5.81
N GLY A 544 21.23 -22.99 -5.38
CA GLY A 544 21.18 -21.53 -5.32
C GLY A 544 21.00 -20.92 -6.72
N GLY A 545 21.99 -21.13 -7.58
CA GLY A 545 21.96 -20.64 -8.95
C GLY A 545 23.07 -19.61 -9.16
N ALA A 546 22.71 -18.42 -9.61
CA ALA A 546 23.64 -17.30 -9.61
C ALA A 546 23.17 -16.25 -8.62
N GLY A 547 24.11 -15.49 -8.05
CA GLY A 547 23.78 -14.53 -7.00
C GLY A 547 24.31 -15.03 -5.66
N ASN A 548 24.12 -14.26 -4.59
CA ASN A 548 24.62 -14.66 -3.27
C ASN A 548 23.48 -15.31 -2.50
N ASP A 549 23.39 -16.63 -2.59
CA ASP A 549 22.23 -17.38 -2.11
C ASP A 549 22.37 -17.80 -0.65
N THR A 550 21.25 -18.07 -0.02
CA THR A 550 21.15 -18.57 1.34
C THR A 550 20.33 -19.85 1.37
N LEU A 551 20.99 -20.97 1.68
CA LEU A 551 20.41 -22.32 1.62
C LEU A 551 20.29 -22.92 3.02
N LEU A 552 19.07 -23.36 3.37
CA LEU A 552 18.79 -24.08 4.62
C LEU A 552 18.22 -25.45 4.25
N GLY A 553 19.02 -26.51 4.42
CA GLY A 553 18.57 -27.89 4.18
C GLY A 553 17.40 -28.25 5.08
N GLY A 554 17.61 -28.13 6.40
CA GLY A 554 16.60 -28.50 7.37
C GLY A 554 16.95 -29.82 8.06
N VAL A 555 15.95 -30.63 8.40
CA VAL A 555 16.14 -31.97 8.98
C VAL A 555 16.17 -33.01 7.88
N GLY A 556 17.31 -33.66 7.73
CA GLY A 556 17.50 -34.83 6.87
C GLY A 556 18.88 -34.82 6.26
N ASN A 557 19.10 -35.63 5.24
CA ASN A 557 20.37 -35.68 4.52
C ASN A 557 20.26 -34.80 3.28
N ASP A 558 20.77 -33.58 3.37
CA ASP A 558 20.51 -32.57 2.36
C ASP A 558 21.68 -32.39 1.39
N ARG A 559 21.40 -31.94 0.17
CA ARG A 559 22.39 -31.44 -0.77
C ARG A 559 22.17 -29.94 -0.92
N LEU A 560 23.17 -29.15 -0.54
CA LEU A 560 23.18 -27.70 -0.70
C LEU A 560 24.25 -27.36 -1.74
N ASP A 561 23.82 -26.81 -2.87
CA ASP A 561 24.69 -26.46 -4.00
C ASP A 561 24.52 -24.96 -4.30
N GLY A 562 25.47 -24.11 -3.89
CA GLY A 562 25.40 -22.66 -4.11
C GLY A 562 25.51 -22.28 -5.58
N SER A 563 26.21 -23.11 -6.37
CA SER A 563 26.54 -22.86 -7.78
C SER A 563 27.50 -21.68 -7.97
N THR A 564 27.03 -20.47 -8.29
CA THR A 564 27.90 -19.31 -8.56
C THR A 564 27.52 -18.10 -7.73
N GLY A 565 28.48 -17.52 -7.04
CA GLY A 565 28.25 -16.37 -6.17
C GLY A 565 29.03 -16.54 -4.89
N ALA A 566 28.67 -15.77 -3.86
CA ALA A 566 29.13 -16.00 -2.50
C ALA A 566 27.97 -16.55 -1.68
N ASP A 567 27.88 -17.88 -1.62
CA ASP A 567 26.72 -18.59 -1.12
C ASP A 567 26.86 -18.96 0.36
N THR A 568 25.75 -19.01 1.07
CA THR A 568 25.70 -19.27 2.52
C THR A 568 24.87 -20.53 2.80
N ALA A 569 25.48 -21.52 3.47
CA ALA A 569 24.73 -22.59 4.11
C ALA A 569 24.40 -22.21 5.56
N GLY A 570 23.11 -22.28 5.89
CA GLY A 570 22.55 -21.83 7.17
C GLY A 570 22.10 -22.97 8.06
N TYR A 571 22.46 -22.91 9.35
CA TYR A 571 22.12 -23.92 10.35
C TYR A 571 21.42 -23.35 11.60
N TRP A 572 20.96 -22.11 11.55
CA TRP A 572 20.48 -21.37 12.72
C TRP A 572 19.23 -21.92 13.43
N ASP A 573 18.41 -22.72 12.74
CA ASP A 573 17.26 -23.43 13.30
C ASP A 573 17.64 -24.79 13.93
N ALA A 574 18.92 -25.16 13.94
CA ALA A 574 19.39 -26.40 14.57
C ALA A 574 19.15 -26.37 16.08
N THR A 575 18.79 -27.52 16.64
CA THR A 575 18.38 -27.67 18.05
C THR A 575 19.54 -27.91 19.02
N SER A 576 20.75 -28.07 18.49
CA SER A 576 22.02 -28.18 19.22
C SER A 576 23.17 -27.81 18.28
N GLY A 577 24.40 -27.81 18.80
CA GLY A 577 25.59 -27.43 18.03
C GLY A 577 25.80 -28.28 16.77
N VAL A 578 26.27 -27.64 15.71
CA VAL A 578 26.56 -28.25 14.42
C VAL A 578 28.05 -28.35 14.16
N THR A 579 28.43 -29.28 13.29
CA THR A 579 29.80 -29.51 12.85
C THR A 579 29.83 -29.57 11.33
N VAL A 580 30.42 -28.56 10.69
CA VAL A 580 30.38 -28.39 9.24
C VAL A 580 31.76 -28.00 8.71
N ASN A 581 32.16 -28.59 7.59
CA ASN A 581 33.44 -28.37 6.93
C ASN A 581 33.26 -28.19 5.42
N LEU A 582 33.57 -27.02 4.89
CA LEU A 582 33.46 -26.67 3.46
C LEU A 582 34.54 -27.34 2.59
N GLY A 583 35.62 -27.85 3.19
CA GLY A 583 36.65 -28.62 2.49
C GLY A 583 36.24 -30.07 2.17
N LEU A 584 35.10 -30.54 2.69
CA LEU A 584 34.53 -31.85 2.36
C LEU A 584 33.54 -31.73 1.19
N THR A 585 33.75 -32.54 0.16
CA THR A 585 32.86 -32.61 -1.02
C THR A 585 31.88 -33.79 -0.98
N THR A 586 31.94 -34.58 0.08
CA THR A 586 31.05 -35.72 0.34
C THR A 586 30.13 -35.43 1.51
N ALA A 587 29.06 -36.22 1.64
CA ALA A 587 28.15 -36.12 2.78
C ALA A 587 28.90 -36.14 4.13
N GLN A 588 28.56 -35.21 5.01
CA GLN A 588 29.16 -35.04 6.33
C GLN A 588 28.07 -35.00 7.40
N SER A 589 28.27 -35.71 8.51
CA SER A 589 27.33 -35.68 9.63
C SER A 589 27.39 -34.31 10.30
N VAL A 590 26.28 -33.57 10.27
CA VAL A 590 26.23 -32.20 10.78
C VAL A 590 25.96 -32.13 12.28
N GLY A 591 25.12 -33.01 12.84
CA GLY A 591 24.67 -32.89 14.25
C GLY A 591 23.49 -31.93 14.39
N GLY A 592 23.18 -31.42 15.58
CA GLY A 592 22.12 -30.40 15.72
C GLY A 592 20.67 -30.86 15.50
N GLY A 593 20.42 -32.15 15.31
CA GLY A 593 19.14 -32.67 14.79
C GLY A 593 19.06 -32.71 13.25
N ARG A 594 20.16 -32.37 12.56
CA ARG A 594 20.37 -32.55 11.12
C ARG A 594 20.82 -33.97 10.79
N GLY A 595 20.73 -34.36 9.52
CA GLY A 595 21.33 -35.58 8.99
C GLY A 595 22.75 -35.37 8.47
N SER A 596 23.07 -36.04 7.38
CA SER A 596 24.34 -35.96 6.68
C SER A 596 24.20 -35.11 5.41
N ASP A 597 24.78 -33.91 5.44
CA ASP A 597 24.62 -32.94 4.36
C ASP A 597 25.80 -32.97 3.40
N THR A 598 25.56 -32.68 2.13
CA THR A 598 26.59 -32.48 1.11
C THR A 598 26.57 -31.03 0.66
N LEU A 599 27.67 -30.30 0.89
CA LEU A 599 27.82 -28.89 0.50
C LEU A 599 28.69 -28.82 -0.75
N VAL A 600 28.25 -28.04 -1.74
CA VAL A 600 28.95 -27.83 -3.01
C VAL A 600 28.90 -26.35 -3.35
N SER A 601 30.06 -25.77 -3.70
CA SER A 601 30.17 -24.34 -4.03
C SER A 601 29.51 -23.45 -2.96
N ILE A 602 29.88 -23.66 -1.71
CA ILE A 602 29.45 -22.83 -0.59
C ILE A 602 30.69 -22.15 -0.02
N GLU A 603 30.64 -20.83 0.11
CA GLU A 603 31.73 -20.02 0.63
C GLU A 603 31.51 -19.62 2.09
N ASN A 604 30.25 -19.61 2.56
CA ASN A 604 29.91 -19.07 3.87
C ASN A 604 29.10 -20.06 4.72
N LEU A 605 29.31 -20.00 6.04
CA LEU A 605 28.57 -20.80 7.01
C LEU A 605 28.01 -19.91 8.11
N ILE A 606 26.74 -20.16 8.46
CA ILE A 606 26.12 -19.64 9.67
C ILE A 606 25.70 -20.81 10.55
N GLY A 607 26.20 -20.83 11.78
CA GLY A 607 25.93 -21.83 12.80
C GLY A 607 24.54 -21.74 13.43
N SER A 608 24.36 -22.52 14.49
CA SER A 608 23.20 -22.56 15.38
C SER A 608 23.29 -21.46 16.46
N ASN A 609 22.48 -21.54 17.52
CA ASN A 609 22.69 -20.71 18.73
C ASN A 609 23.34 -21.54 19.85
N HIS A 610 24.12 -22.55 19.48
CA HIS A 610 24.77 -23.50 20.36
C HIS A 610 26.23 -23.68 19.95
N ALA A 611 27.03 -24.33 20.80
CA ALA A 611 28.46 -24.55 20.53
C ALA A 611 28.71 -25.32 19.21
N ASP A 612 29.14 -24.59 18.19
CA ASP A 612 29.33 -25.06 16.84
C ASP A 612 30.81 -25.30 16.51
N ARG A 613 31.06 -26.11 15.49
CA ARG A 613 32.38 -26.29 14.89
C ARG A 613 32.30 -26.08 13.38
N LEU A 614 32.68 -24.90 12.92
CA LEU A 614 32.62 -24.49 11.53
C LEU A 614 34.04 -24.46 10.94
N THR A 615 34.21 -25.00 9.74
CA THR A 615 35.51 -25.04 9.04
C THR A 615 35.32 -24.61 7.59
N GLY A 616 36.09 -23.62 7.15
CA GLY A 616 36.14 -23.16 5.78
C GLY A 616 36.95 -24.06 4.87
N ASN A 617 37.34 -23.55 3.70
CA ASN A 617 38.10 -24.24 2.67
C ASN A 617 39.32 -23.41 2.22
N GLY A 618 39.64 -23.40 0.93
CA GLY A 618 40.77 -22.67 0.37
C GLY A 618 40.40 -21.33 -0.28
N ALA A 619 39.11 -20.96 -0.27
CA ALA A 619 38.59 -19.68 -0.73
C ALA A 619 38.41 -18.73 0.45
N ALA A 620 38.18 -17.44 0.18
CA ALA A 620 37.77 -16.51 1.22
C ALA A 620 36.37 -16.87 1.74
N ASN A 621 36.27 -17.23 3.01
CA ASN A 621 35.05 -17.68 3.65
C ASN A 621 34.56 -16.68 4.72
N ARG A 622 33.24 -16.60 4.90
CA ARG A 622 32.62 -15.98 6.07
C ARG A 622 32.02 -17.04 6.98
N LEU A 623 32.49 -17.11 8.23
CA LEU A 623 32.00 -18.07 9.22
C LEU A 623 31.39 -17.32 10.41
N GLU A 624 30.18 -17.68 10.82
CA GLU A 624 29.43 -17.04 11.90
C GLU A 624 28.90 -18.09 12.89
N GLY A 625 29.36 -18.05 14.16
CA GLY A 625 28.96 -18.98 15.22
C GLY A 625 27.66 -18.60 15.93
N ARG A 626 27.37 -17.30 16.03
CA ARG A 626 26.21 -16.71 16.71
C ARG A 626 26.28 -16.84 18.22
N ASN A 627 25.57 -17.77 18.84
CA ASN A 627 25.61 -17.95 20.30
C ASN A 627 26.21 -19.32 20.58
N GLY A 628 26.87 -19.49 21.72
CA GLY A 628 27.51 -20.75 22.06
C GLY A 628 29.02 -20.56 22.15
N ASN A 629 29.72 -21.60 22.59
CA ASN A 629 31.18 -21.57 22.60
C ASN A 629 31.66 -22.21 21.31
N ASP A 630 31.94 -21.40 20.31
CA ASP A 630 32.10 -21.86 18.94
C ASP A 630 33.58 -22.08 18.59
N THR A 631 33.83 -22.97 17.65
CA THR A 631 35.15 -23.18 17.06
C THR A 631 35.06 -22.94 15.57
N LEU A 632 35.62 -21.82 15.12
CA LEU A 632 35.66 -21.40 13.73
C LEU A 632 37.09 -21.53 13.20
N ALA A 633 37.26 -22.25 12.10
CA ALA A 633 38.53 -22.39 11.41
C ALA A 633 38.38 -21.92 9.95
N GLY A 634 39.01 -20.81 9.57
CA GLY A 634 38.93 -20.23 8.22
C GLY A 634 39.54 -21.16 7.18
N GLY A 635 40.81 -21.51 7.36
CA GLY A 635 41.51 -22.45 6.47
C GLY A 635 42.57 -21.72 5.67
N SER A 636 42.44 -21.72 4.34
CA SER A 636 43.28 -20.88 3.48
C SER A 636 42.38 -19.87 2.78
N GLY A 637 42.89 -18.66 2.54
CA GLY A 637 42.07 -17.59 1.97
C GLY A 637 42.11 -16.39 2.90
N ASN A 638 41.40 -15.31 2.54
CA ASN A 638 41.25 -14.18 3.45
C ASN A 638 39.89 -14.29 4.09
N ASP A 639 39.84 -14.92 5.26
CA ASP A 639 38.59 -15.32 5.90
C ASP A 639 38.06 -14.25 6.85
N THR A 640 36.76 -14.26 7.09
CA THR A 640 36.08 -13.40 8.05
C THR A 640 35.33 -14.25 9.06
N LEU A 641 35.73 -14.17 10.32
CA LEU A 641 35.23 -15.03 11.40
C LEU A 641 34.51 -14.18 12.45
N LEU A 642 33.28 -14.58 12.77
CA LEU A 642 32.49 -14.04 13.87
C LEU A 642 32.16 -15.16 14.83
N GLY A 643 32.72 -15.13 16.03
CA GLY A 643 32.33 -16.06 17.11
C GLY A 643 30.90 -15.76 17.57
N GLY A 644 30.70 -14.55 18.08
CA GLY A 644 29.41 -14.05 18.53
C GLY A 644 29.37 -13.99 20.06
N VAL A 645 28.35 -14.56 20.69
CA VAL A 645 28.19 -14.64 22.15
C VAL A 645 28.65 -16.00 22.66
N GLY A 646 29.74 -16.00 23.41
CA GLY A 646 30.21 -17.18 24.16
C GLY A 646 31.71 -17.11 24.36
N ASN A 647 32.36 -18.23 24.60
CA ASN A 647 33.82 -18.30 24.64
C ASN A 647 34.31 -18.99 23.37
N ASP A 648 34.72 -18.20 22.38
CA ASP A 648 34.93 -18.71 21.04
C ASP A 648 36.41 -18.98 20.74
N ARG A 649 36.67 -19.89 19.81
CA ARG A 649 37.98 -20.10 19.20
C ARG A 649 37.89 -19.72 17.73
N LEU A 650 38.59 -18.67 17.33
CA LEU A 650 38.69 -18.19 15.97
C LEU A 650 40.11 -18.47 15.46
N ASP A 651 40.23 -19.33 14.45
CA ASP A 651 41.49 -19.73 13.83
C ASP A 651 41.44 -19.34 12.35
N GLY A 652 42.10 -18.26 11.94
CA GLY A 652 42.04 -17.79 10.55
C GLY A 652 42.73 -18.76 9.60
N GLY A 653 43.89 -19.26 10.00
CA GLY A 653 44.68 -20.21 9.22
C GLY A 653 45.75 -19.50 8.40
N THR A 654 45.65 -19.55 7.07
CA THR A 654 46.61 -18.92 6.17
C THR A 654 45.93 -17.88 5.28
N GLY A 655 46.46 -16.66 5.27
CA GLY A 655 45.98 -15.56 4.44
C GLY A 655 45.99 -14.30 5.27
N ALA A 656 45.12 -13.34 4.93
CA ALA A 656 44.89 -12.16 5.75
C ALA A 656 43.49 -12.26 6.36
N ASP A 657 43.41 -12.81 7.56
CA ASP A 657 42.16 -13.20 8.19
C ASP A 657 41.64 -12.13 9.14
N THR A 658 40.32 -12.01 9.25
CA THR A 658 39.64 -10.96 10.01
C THR A 658 38.76 -11.56 11.09
N ALA A 659 38.97 -11.17 12.35
CA ALA A 659 38.01 -11.39 13.41
C ALA A 659 37.07 -10.16 13.53
N GLY A 660 35.77 -10.43 13.47
CA GLY A 660 34.72 -9.43 13.39
C GLY A 660 33.91 -9.29 14.67
N TYR A 661 33.69 -8.05 15.11
CA TYR A 661 32.94 -7.72 16.31
C TYR A 661 31.85 -6.65 16.13
N TRP A 662 31.38 -6.44 14.91
CA TRP A 662 30.41 -5.39 14.58
C TRP A 662 29.01 -5.56 15.17
N ASP A 663 28.60 -6.79 15.50
CA ASP A 663 27.31 -7.09 16.14
C ASP A 663 27.35 -7.01 17.68
N ALA A 664 28.41 -6.41 18.27
CA ALA A 664 28.56 -6.38 19.73
C ALA A 664 27.58 -5.37 20.34
N THR A 665 27.06 -5.69 21.52
CA THR A 665 26.09 -4.81 22.21
C THR A 665 26.75 -3.69 23.03
N SER A 666 28.08 -3.72 23.15
CA SER A 666 28.91 -2.66 23.75
C SER A 666 30.32 -2.75 23.19
N GLY A 667 31.17 -1.79 23.57
CA GLY A 667 32.57 -1.76 23.15
C GLY A 667 33.34 -3.03 23.52
N VAL A 668 34.28 -3.42 22.65
CA VAL A 668 35.12 -4.61 22.78
C VAL A 668 36.57 -4.25 23.06
N THR A 669 37.31 -5.15 23.70
CA THR A 669 38.75 -5.05 23.91
C THR A 669 39.42 -6.31 23.37
N VAL A 670 40.19 -6.17 22.29
CA VAL A 670 40.79 -7.31 21.57
C VAL A 670 42.26 -7.02 21.29
N ASN A 671 43.09 -8.03 21.46
CA ASN A 671 44.54 -7.96 21.28
C ASN A 671 45.05 -9.19 20.52
N LEU A 672 45.53 -8.99 19.30
CA LEU A 672 46.09 -10.04 18.43
C LEU A 672 47.43 -10.59 18.94
N ALA A 673 48.13 -9.87 19.83
CA ALA A 673 49.36 -10.37 20.45
C ALA A 673 49.09 -11.43 21.54
N LEU A 674 47.83 -11.59 21.98
CA LEU A 674 47.42 -12.64 22.91
C LEU A 674 47.01 -13.90 22.16
N THR A 675 47.66 -15.02 22.49
CA THR A 675 47.36 -16.35 21.91
C THR A 675 46.52 -17.24 22.83
N THR A 676 46.14 -16.71 23.99
CA THR A 676 45.26 -17.36 24.97
C THR A 676 43.89 -16.69 24.98
N ALA A 677 42.90 -17.34 25.59
CA ALA A 677 41.58 -16.76 25.79
C ALA A 677 41.67 -15.36 26.44
N GLN A 678 41.01 -14.38 25.83
CA GLN A 678 40.97 -12.99 26.28
C GLN A 678 39.52 -12.55 26.43
N ASN A 679 39.21 -11.86 27.54
CA ASN A 679 37.87 -11.32 27.73
C ASN A 679 37.65 -10.16 26.75
N VAL A 680 36.73 -10.35 25.82
CA VAL A 680 36.45 -9.40 24.75
C VAL A 680 35.56 -8.25 25.22
N GLY A 681 34.72 -8.45 26.24
CA GLY A 681 33.66 -7.49 26.56
C GLY A 681 32.50 -7.58 25.58
N GLY A 682 31.66 -6.54 25.44
CA GLY A 682 30.62 -6.51 24.40
C GLY A 682 29.47 -7.53 24.52
N GLY A 683 29.47 -8.37 25.56
CA GLY A 683 28.60 -9.55 25.66
C GLY A 683 29.17 -10.82 25.00
N ARG A 684 30.45 -10.80 24.56
CA ARG A 684 31.10 -11.84 23.74
C ARG A 684 32.00 -12.82 24.51
N GLY A 685 31.85 -12.92 25.84
CA GLY A 685 32.67 -13.82 26.66
C GLY A 685 34.19 -13.69 26.45
N SER A 686 34.89 -14.82 26.45
CA SER A 686 36.36 -14.91 26.34
C SER A 686 36.81 -15.69 25.11
N ASP A 687 37.34 -14.98 24.12
CA ASP A 687 37.71 -15.54 22.83
C ASP A 687 39.21 -15.88 22.74
N THR A 688 39.54 -16.90 21.96
CA THR A 688 40.91 -17.25 21.60
C THR A 688 41.09 -17.03 20.10
N LEU A 689 41.97 -16.10 19.73
CA LEU A 689 42.28 -15.78 18.35
C LEU A 689 43.62 -16.42 17.97
N VAL A 690 43.65 -17.10 16.83
CA VAL A 690 44.83 -17.78 16.28
C VAL A 690 44.94 -17.43 14.79
N SER A 691 46.12 -17.03 14.35
CA SER A 691 46.38 -16.66 12.95
C SER A 691 45.33 -15.68 12.41
N ILE A 692 45.15 -14.56 13.13
CA ILE A 692 44.28 -13.46 12.72
C ILE A 692 45.17 -12.24 12.57
N GLU A 693 45.05 -11.57 11.42
CA GLU A 693 45.83 -10.37 11.10
C GLU A 693 44.98 -9.09 11.23
N ASN A 694 43.65 -9.20 11.11
CA ASN A 694 42.77 -8.03 11.04
C ASN A 694 41.67 -8.06 12.09
N LEU A 695 41.25 -6.88 12.54
CA LEU A 695 40.14 -6.70 13.48
C LEU A 695 39.15 -5.66 12.96
N ILE A 696 37.87 -5.98 13.11
CA ILE A 696 36.77 -5.01 12.96
C ILE A 696 36.03 -4.92 14.29
N GLY A 697 35.93 -3.71 14.83
CA GLY A 697 35.23 -3.37 16.06
C GLY A 697 33.71 -3.36 15.93
N SER A 698 33.07 -2.88 16.99
CA SER A 698 31.65 -2.69 17.16
C SER A 698 31.20 -1.28 16.70
N ASN A 699 29.96 -0.91 17.00
CA ASN A 699 29.48 0.46 16.87
C ASN A 699 29.59 1.25 18.19
N HIS A 700 30.53 0.85 19.05
CA HIS A 700 30.75 1.42 20.36
C HIS A 700 32.25 1.63 20.62
N ALA A 701 32.60 2.34 21.69
CA ALA A 701 33.99 2.63 22.04
C ALA A 701 34.83 1.35 22.29
N ASP A 702 35.66 1.02 21.31
CA ASP A 702 36.48 -0.18 21.26
C ASP A 702 37.94 0.08 21.62
N ARG A 703 38.63 -1.01 21.99
CA ARG A 703 40.09 -1.03 22.15
C ARG A 703 40.68 -2.20 21.38
N LEU A 704 41.18 -1.93 20.18
CA LEU A 704 41.75 -2.92 19.28
C LEU A 704 43.28 -2.82 19.30
N THR A 705 43.97 -3.95 19.40
CA THR A 705 45.43 -4.02 19.41
C THR A 705 45.90 -5.10 18.45
N GLY A 706 46.76 -4.75 17.51
CA GLY A 706 47.41 -5.67 16.58
C GLY A 706 48.55 -6.46 17.22
N ASN A 707 49.43 -7.02 16.40
CA ASN A 707 50.57 -7.83 16.82
C ASN A 707 51.88 -7.34 16.17
N GLY A 708 52.78 -8.26 15.82
CA GLY A 708 54.06 -7.93 15.19
C GLY A 708 54.07 -8.08 13.67
N GLY A 709 52.92 -8.38 13.06
CA GLY A 709 52.73 -8.46 11.61
C GLY A 709 51.94 -7.25 11.10
N ASN A 710 51.72 -7.19 9.79
CA ASN A 710 50.94 -6.10 9.19
C ASN A 710 49.45 -6.32 9.45
N ASN A 711 48.82 -5.43 10.22
CA ASN A 711 47.43 -5.55 10.64
C ASN A 711 46.54 -4.49 9.99
N VAL A 712 45.27 -4.84 9.74
CA VAL A 712 44.21 -3.87 9.44
C VAL A 712 43.26 -3.80 10.64
N LEU A 713 43.16 -2.62 11.24
CA LEU A 713 42.30 -2.36 12.39
C LEU A 713 41.22 -1.34 12.00
N ASN A 714 39.96 -1.73 12.12
CA ASN A 714 38.79 -0.87 11.88
C ASN A 714 38.02 -0.71 13.19
N GLY A 715 37.96 0.51 13.74
CA GLY A 715 37.24 0.82 14.98
C GLY A 715 35.73 0.70 14.81
N GLY A 716 35.21 1.28 13.72
CA GLY A 716 33.79 1.24 13.39
C GLY A 716 33.12 2.55 13.77
N ALA A 717 32.14 2.50 14.66
CA ALA A 717 31.59 3.74 15.24
C ALA A 717 31.88 3.75 16.73
N GLY A 718 32.09 4.93 17.32
CA GLY A 718 32.48 5.01 18.73
C GLY A 718 33.71 5.87 18.91
N ASN A 719 34.14 6.05 20.15
CA ASN A 719 35.44 6.67 20.41
C ASN A 719 36.44 5.56 20.66
N ASP A 720 37.15 5.15 19.62
CA ASP A 720 37.90 3.93 19.61
C ASP A 720 39.37 4.18 19.96
N THR A 721 40.07 3.12 20.35
CA THR A 721 41.52 3.13 20.56
C THR A 721 42.13 1.98 19.78
N LEU A 722 42.84 2.32 18.71
CA LEU A 722 43.48 1.39 17.79
C LEU A 722 45.00 1.47 18.00
N ILE A 723 45.63 0.31 18.23
CA ILE A 723 47.07 0.19 18.44
C ILE A 723 47.59 -0.85 17.44
N GLY A 724 48.30 -0.44 16.40
CA GLY A 724 48.84 -1.33 15.34
C GLY A 724 49.83 -2.32 15.92
N GLY A 725 50.95 -1.82 16.47
CA GLY A 725 51.95 -2.65 17.13
C GLY A 725 53.28 -2.56 16.42
N ALA A 726 53.76 -3.66 15.86
CA ALA A 726 54.89 -3.63 14.95
C ALA A 726 54.48 -4.23 13.62
N GLY A 727 55.06 -3.77 12.52
CA GLY A 727 54.60 -4.11 11.18
C GLY A 727 54.18 -2.85 10.45
N ASN A 728 53.70 -3.00 9.22
CA ASN A 728 53.13 -1.89 8.46
C ASN A 728 51.61 -1.97 8.58
N ASP A 729 51.05 -1.24 9.52
CA ASP A 729 49.65 -1.36 9.90
C ASP A 729 48.76 -0.37 9.15
N THR A 730 47.47 -0.69 9.01
CA THR A 730 46.45 0.23 8.51
C THR A 730 45.38 0.40 9.57
N LEU A 731 45.25 1.63 10.07
CA LEU A 731 44.30 1.99 11.12
C LEU A 731 43.21 2.87 10.53
N TYR A 732 41.97 2.42 10.70
CA TYR A 732 40.76 3.14 10.35
C TYR A 732 39.95 3.38 11.62
N GLY A 733 39.94 4.61 12.12
CA GLY A 733 39.19 4.98 13.33
C GLY A 733 37.68 4.77 13.12
N GLY A 734 37.15 5.38 12.07
CA GLY A 734 35.73 5.31 11.76
C GLY A 734 35.03 6.61 12.06
N THR A 735 33.87 6.52 12.72
CA THR A 735 33.17 7.72 13.20
C THR A 735 33.29 7.85 14.71
N GLY A 736 33.73 9.02 15.16
CA GLY A 736 33.86 9.38 16.57
C GLY A 736 35.23 9.97 16.82
N ASN A 737 35.60 10.21 18.08
CA ASN A 737 36.91 10.77 18.40
C ASN A 737 37.87 9.64 18.75
N ASP A 738 38.62 9.18 17.76
CA ASP A 738 39.43 7.99 17.87
C ASP A 738 40.86 8.30 18.33
N ARG A 739 41.52 7.29 18.88
CA ARG A 739 42.94 7.31 19.22
C ARG A 739 43.66 6.25 18.40
N LEU A 740 44.55 6.68 17.53
CA LEU A 740 45.27 5.81 16.59
C LEU A 740 46.75 5.82 16.95
N PHE A 741 47.32 4.65 17.17
CA PHE A 741 48.74 4.45 17.45
C PHE A 741 49.28 3.41 16.45
N GLY A 742 50.14 3.83 15.52
CA GLY A 742 50.70 2.93 14.51
C GLY A 742 51.71 1.96 15.14
N GLY A 743 52.63 2.50 15.92
CA GLY A 743 53.71 1.76 16.55
C GLY A 743 54.98 1.78 15.71
N ALA A 744 55.52 0.60 15.40
CA ALA A 744 56.80 0.47 14.72
C ALA A 744 56.65 -0.12 13.32
N GLY A 745 57.08 0.62 12.31
CA GLY A 745 57.02 0.21 10.90
C GLY A 745 56.43 1.35 10.09
N SER A 746 56.05 1.09 8.85
CA SER A 746 55.44 2.10 7.99
C SER A 746 53.92 2.03 8.08
N ASP A 747 53.34 2.81 8.98
CA ASP A 747 51.93 2.71 9.31
C ASP A 747 51.06 3.67 8.50
N SER A 748 49.79 3.34 8.40
CA SER A 748 48.82 4.08 7.62
C SER A 748 47.58 4.46 8.42
N PHE A 749 47.32 5.76 8.53
CA PHE A 749 46.15 6.30 9.21
C PHE A 749 45.13 6.78 8.18
N LEU A 750 44.02 6.07 8.03
CA LEU A 750 43.02 6.33 6.98
C LEU A 750 41.87 7.21 7.47
N PHE A 751 41.62 8.31 6.76
CA PHE A 751 40.50 9.21 6.94
C PHE A 751 39.56 9.17 5.73
N ASN A 752 38.42 8.52 5.90
CA ASN A 752 37.39 8.28 4.88
C ASN A 752 35.95 8.48 5.40
N THR A 753 35.78 9.11 6.57
CA THR A 753 34.47 9.45 7.14
C THR A 753 34.17 10.94 7.07
N ALA A 754 32.88 11.29 6.97
CA ALA A 754 32.46 12.67 6.85
C ALA A 754 32.83 13.50 8.09
N PHE A 755 33.25 14.74 7.87
CA PHE A 755 33.63 15.63 8.97
C PHE A 755 32.44 16.03 9.83
N ASN A 756 32.62 16.00 11.15
CA ASN A 756 31.75 16.66 12.11
C ASN A 756 32.54 16.99 13.40
N THR A 757 31.99 17.84 14.27
CA THR A 757 32.69 18.29 15.49
C THR A 757 32.93 17.19 16.53
N SER A 758 32.34 16.01 16.34
CA SER A 758 32.53 14.83 17.19
C SER A 758 33.36 13.73 16.49
N ASN A 759 33.95 14.02 15.33
CA ASN A 759 34.79 13.12 14.54
C ASN A 759 36.19 13.74 14.36
N VAL A 760 36.91 13.87 15.48
CA VAL A 760 38.24 14.47 15.52
C VAL A 760 39.21 13.50 16.19
N ASP A 761 40.04 12.88 15.36
CA ASP A 761 40.92 11.81 15.81
C ASP A 761 42.22 12.34 16.40
N VAL A 762 42.90 11.47 17.14
CA VAL A 762 44.22 11.72 17.69
C VAL A 762 45.15 10.63 17.19
N ILE A 763 46.19 11.02 16.44
CA ILE A 763 47.31 10.14 16.12
C ILE A 763 48.37 10.33 17.19
N GLY A 764 48.70 9.24 17.88
CA GLY A 764 49.49 9.27 19.11
C GLY A 764 51.01 9.28 18.91
N ASP A 765 51.50 8.70 17.82
CA ASP A 765 52.91 8.33 17.66
C ASP A 765 53.46 8.51 16.23
N PHE A 766 52.82 9.35 15.42
CA PHE A 766 53.20 9.59 14.02
C PHE A 766 54.71 9.85 13.80
N SER A 767 55.32 9.08 12.91
CA SER A 767 56.71 9.20 12.44
C SER A 767 56.77 9.60 10.96
N HIS A 768 57.21 10.82 10.66
CA HIS A 768 57.37 11.37 9.29
C HIS A 768 58.16 10.47 8.32
N ALA A 769 59.13 9.70 8.80
CA ALA A 769 59.97 8.89 7.91
C ALA A 769 59.33 7.57 7.52
N ASP A 770 58.35 7.11 8.30
CA ASP A 770 57.82 5.76 8.21
C ASP A 770 56.31 5.76 7.91
N ASP A 771 55.55 6.67 8.51
CA ASP A 771 54.09 6.67 8.51
C ASP A 771 53.48 7.53 7.40
N THR A 772 52.24 7.21 7.05
CA THR A 772 51.45 7.91 6.04
C THR A 772 50.03 8.20 6.53
N ILE A 773 49.59 9.44 6.36
CA ILE A 773 48.18 9.83 6.55
C ILE A 773 47.46 9.70 5.20
N ARG A 774 46.45 8.83 5.13
CA ARG A 774 45.66 8.59 3.92
C ARG A 774 44.36 9.37 3.98
N LEU A 775 44.08 10.12 2.91
CA LEU A 775 42.90 10.99 2.78
C LEU A 775 42.04 10.50 1.61
N GLU A 776 40.81 10.08 1.87
CA GLU A 776 39.91 9.67 0.79
C GLU A 776 39.36 10.89 0.04
N ASN A 777 39.55 10.94 -1.28
CA ASN A 777 39.16 12.10 -2.08
C ASN A 777 37.65 12.41 -2.06
N ALA A 778 36.81 11.41 -1.77
CA ALA A 778 35.37 11.56 -1.63
C ALA A 778 35.00 12.42 -0.41
N VAL A 779 35.81 12.36 0.64
CA VAL A 779 35.68 13.19 1.86
C VAL A 779 36.43 14.50 1.69
N PHE A 780 37.66 14.45 1.20
CA PHE A 780 38.53 15.60 0.97
C PHE A 780 38.36 16.14 -0.46
N SER A 781 37.14 16.56 -0.80
CA SER A 781 36.68 16.85 -2.17
C SER A 781 37.50 17.88 -2.98
N ALA A 782 38.27 18.75 -2.34
CA ALA A 782 39.18 19.68 -3.01
C ALA A 782 40.45 18.98 -3.54
N LEU A 783 40.79 17.81 -3.00
CA LEU A 783 41.95 16.99 -3.38
C LEU A 783 41.59 16.04 -4.53
N THR A 784 41.46 16.60 -5.73
CA THR A 784 40.94 15.88 -6.92
C THR A 784 41.91 14.89 -7.58
N THR A 785 43.17 14.84 -7.15
CA THR A 785 44.22 13.98 -7.75
C THR A 785 44.69 12.94 -6.73
N THR A 786 44.62 11.66 -7.09
CA THR A 786 45.12 10.56 -6.27
C THR A 786 46.65 10.45 -6.35
N GLY A 787 47.26 9.95 -5.27
CA GLY A 787 48.70 9.86 -5.10
C GLY A 787 49.22 10.79 -3.99
N ALA A 788 50.54 11.00 -3.97
CA ALA A 788 51.15 11.88 -2.98
C ALA A 788 50.57 13.30 -3.07
N LEU A 789 50.26 13.91 -1.92
CA LEU A 789 49.71 15.25 -1.87
C LEU A 789 50.66 16.25 -2.53
N SER A 790 50.13 17.18 -3.33
CA SER A 790 50.94 18.27 -3.89
C SER A 790 51.41 19.20 -2.78
N SER A 791 52.67 19.65 -2.84
CA SER A 791 53.17 20.67 -1.92
C SER A 791 52.39 21.98 -2.01
N ALA A 792 51.67 22.22 -3.12
CA ALA A 792 50.79 23.39 -3.27
C ALA A 792 49.49 23.27 -2.46
N PHE A 793 49.13 22.07 -2.01
CA PHE A 793 47.92 21.80 -1.24
C PHE A 793 48.16 21.66 0.26
N PHE A 794 49.41 21.83 0.70
CA PHE A 794 49.81 21.57 2.08
C PHE A 794 50.46 22.80 2.71
N ARG A 795 50.02 23.13 3.92
CA ARG A 795 50.64 24.19 4.70
C ARG A 795 50.84 23.85 6.17
N ALA A 796 52.08 23.92 6.64
CA ALA A 796 52.43 23.93 8.05
C ALA A 796 52.69 25.36 8.58
N ASN A 797 52.05 25.77 9.68
CA ASN A 797 52.35 27.01 10.42
C ASN A 797 51.81 26.99 11.86
N ALA A 798 52.20 27.95 12.72
CA ALA A 798 51.76 27.99 14.12
C ALA A 798 50.34 28.53 14.34
N THR A 799 49.73 29.17 13.34
CA THR A 799 48.40 29.79 13.46
C THR A 799 47.26 28.83 13.09
N GLY A 800 47.55 27.79 12.30
CA GLY A 800 46.55 26.86 11.77
C GLY A 800 45.65 27.52 10.73
N THR A 801 46.18 28.43 9.93
CA THR A 801 45.42 29.16 8.89
C THR A 801 46.07 28.96 7.52
N ALA A 802 45.28 28.75 6.47
CA ALA A 802 45.76 28.78 5.09
C ALA A 802 46.34 30.16 4.70
N GLN A 803 47.27 30.20 3.74
CA GLN A 803 47.89 31.44 3.24
C GLN A 803 47.43 31.82 1.83
N ASP A 804 47.21 30.85 0.94
CA ASP A 804 46.72 31.08 -0.41
C ASP A 804 45.70 30.03 -0.83
N ALA A 805 44.90 30.31 -1.85
CA ALA A 805 43.72 29.55 -2.27
C ALA A 805 43.95 28.06 -2.62
N ASN A 806 45.17 27.55 -2.57
CA ASN A 806 45.45 26.14 -2.78
C ASN A 806 45.68 25.38 -1.46
N ASP A 807 45.90 26.05 -0.33
CA ASP A 807 46.25 25.39 0.95
C ASP A 807 45.07 24.60 1.56
N HIS A 808 44.80 23.40 1.04
CA HIS A 808 43.66 22.57 1.44
C HIS A 808 43.90 21.73 2.70
N ILE A 809 45.14 21.34 2.98
CA ILE A 809 45.54 20.64 4.21
C ILE A 809 46.44 21.56 5.01
N VAL A 810 45.97 21.99 6.18
CA VAL A 810 46.67 22.91 7.06
C VAL A 810 47.07 22.21 8.36
N TYR A 811 48.37 22.16 8.65
CA TYR A 811 48.94 21.62 9.87
C TYR A 811 49.34 22.75 10.82
N ASN A 812 48.76 22.75 12.02
CA ASN A 812 49.13 23.69 13.08
C ASN A 812 50.33 23.17 13.88
N THR A 813 51.51 23.73 13.66
CA THR A 813 52.76 23.30 14.30
C THR A 813 52.85 23.64 15.79
N ALA A 814 51.94 24.44 16.34
CA ALA A 814 51.94 24.81 17.75
C ALA A 814 51.16 23.82 18.64
N ASN A 815 50.19 23.10 18.05
CA ASN A 815 49.30 22.21 18.80
C ASN A 815 48.99 20.88 18.08
N GLY A 816 49.58 20.64 16.90
CA GLY A 816 49.47 19.37 16.18
C GLY A 816 48.17 19.20 15.38
N ARG A 817 47.29 20.20 15.32
CA ARG A 817 45.99 20.06 14.64
C ARG A 817 46.15 19.97 13.14
N LEU A 818 45.46 19.02 12.53
CA LEU A 818 45.26 18.89 11.09
C LEU A 818 43.87 19.42 10.72
N LEU A 819 43.87 20.35 9.77
CA LEU A 819 42.70 21.09 9.34
C LEU A 819 42.51 20.90 7.84
N TYR A 820 41.26 20.71 7.41
CA TYR A 820 40.87 20.69 6.02
C TYR A 820 40.18 22.02 5.66
N ASP A 821 40.76 22.76 4.73
CA ASP A 821 40.21 23.99 4.19
C ASP A 821 39.73 23.74 2.74
N ALA A 822 38.44 23.48 2.57
CA ALA A 822 37.87 23.12 1.28
C ALA A 822 38.01 24.22 0.21
N ASP A 823 38.04 25.51 0.61
CA ASP A 823 38.24 26.63 -0.33
C ASP A 823 39.72 27.03 -0.46
N GLY A 824 40.56 26.51 0.42
CA GLY A 824 42.01 26.72 0.49
C GLY A 824 42.42 28.13 0.87
N SER A 825 41.53 29.12 0.92
CA SER A 825 41.87 30.55 0.99
C SER A 825 42.03 31.09 2.41
N GLY A 826 41.71 30.29 3.44
CA GLY A 826 41.68 30.73 4.84
C GLY A 826 40.55 31.68 5.17
N SER A 827 39.67 31.99 4.20
CA SER A 827 38.48 32.83 4.40
C SER A 827 37.25 32.01 4.81
N GLY A 828 37.22 30.72 4.47
CA GLY A 828 36.29 29.73 4.98
C GLY A 828 36.70 29.16 6.35
N GLY A 829 35.75 28.49 7.02
CA GLY A 829 36.02 27.80 8.28
C GLY A 829 36.71 26.46 8.03
N ALA A 830 38.02 26.39 8.25
CA ALA A 830 38.76 25.14 8.17
C ALA A 830 38.26 24.12 9.22
N ILE A 831 38.09 22.88 8.80
CA ILE A 831 37.52 21.81 9.61
C ILE A 831 38.65 21.03 10.27
N HIS A 832 38.61 20.90 11.60
CA HIS A 832 39.57 20.09 12.34
C HIS A 832 39.14 18.63 12.26
N PHE A 833 40.00 17.78 11.69
CA PHE A 833 39.70 16.35 11.51
C PHE A 833 40.64 15.43 12.29
N ALA A 834 41.86 15.87 12.59
CA ALA A 834 42.80 15.07 13.37
C ALA A 834 43.79 15.92 14.18
N THR A 835 44.45 15.31 15.17
CA THR A 835 45.52 15.93 15.96
C THR A 835 46.70 14.98 16.07
N LEU A 836 47.90 15.45 15.71
CA LEU A 836 49.15 14.72 15.95
C LEU A 836 49.70 15.05 17.34
N THR A 837 49.83 14.03 18.18
CA THR A 837 50.36 14.20 19.55
C THR A 837 51.81 14.69 19.50
N GLY A 838 52.14 15.66 20.36
CA GLY A 838 53.49 16.23 20.44
C GLY A 838 53.84 17.25 19.34
N ALA A 839 52.94 17.50 18.38
CA ALA A 839 53.12 18.46 17.29
C ALA A 839 54.48 18.30 16.56
N PRO A 840 54.73 17.15 15.88
CA PRO A 840 55.97 16.90 15.16
C PRO A 840 56.30 18.05 14.19
N GLY A 841 57.49 18.64 14.34
CA GLY A 841 57.90 19.81 13.56
C GLY A 841 58.33 19.50 12.11
N ASN A 842 58.44 18.22 11.76
CA ASN A 842 58.93 17.71 10.49
C ASN A 842 57.82 17.18 9.55
N LEU A 843 56.54 17.29 9.91
CA LEU A 843 55.44 16.89 9.04
C LEU A 843 55.48 17.65 7.70
N ALA A 844 55.37 16.94 6.59
CA ALA A 844 55.47 17.47 5.24
C ALA A 844 54.38 16.91 4.31
N PHE A 845 54.22 17.53 3.14
CA PHE A 845 53.18 17.17 2.17
C PHE A 845 53.29 15.71 1.70
N ASN A 846 54.49 15.14 1.64
CA ASN A 846 54.73 13.76 1.19
C ASN A 846 54.35 12.70 2.23
N ASP A 847 53.95 13.11 3.44
CA ASP A 847 53.36 12.23 4.46
C ASP A 847 51.89 11.94 4.20
N PHE A 848 51.30 12.65 3.24
CA PHE A 848 49.89 12.52 2.89
C PHE A 848 49.74 11.81 1.54
N LEU A 849 48.85 10.82 1.53
CA LEU A 849 48.45 10.09 0.33
C LEU A 849 46.96 10.28 0.09
N VAL A 850 46.59 10.88 -1.04
CA VAL A 850 45.21 11.01 -1.47
C VAL A 850 44.81 9.72 -2.20
N VAL A 851 43.73 9.09 -1.75
CA VAL A 851 43.27 7.79 -2.29
C VAL A 851 41.89 7.87 -2.92
#